data_AF-A0A524B9I8-F1
#
_entry.id   AF-A0A524B9I8-F1
#
_cell.length_a   1.000
_cell.length_b   1.000
_cell.length_c   1.000
_cell.angle_alpha   90.00
_cell.angle_beta   90.00
_cell.angle_gamma   90.00
#
_symmetry.space_group_name_H-M   'P 1'
#
loop_
_entity.id
_entity.type
_entity.pdbx_description
1 polymer ?
#
loop_
_entity_poly.entity_id
_entity_poly.type
_entity_poly.pdbx_seq_one_letter_code
_entity_poly.pdbx_strand_id
1 'polypeptide(L)'
;MSEIDLKRFFLEQVKLFESFPADKVEEIVIKSRLATYEGNEAILETGDEGHAIGVVISGHAEISMTDNTGTRSVIAQLEAGDVFGVMSLLTGDRIVADVIAGNRCFVLMIPQEVFNTHILTNPKAVGYLSRLLADRTRAMSVDIVASQARAVSKSDDPYALSMHTSKPGKVVALNVGISQIHFGIYDTQESGADIHGIIDNADKQFARITVSVGTQKRTLEHAPFKLSDLFSVMTEATALLGKAFTFHPEDVTAIGHRVVHGGNKFSSSAVITPAVIADIEELSVFAPLHNPVNVAGIRVALKHFPSVPQVAVFDTAFHQTLAPYAYLYGLPYDLYKQHGIRRYGFHGTSHRYVSMKAAEVVNRPLGELEIVSCHLGIGASLCAIDHGRSIDTTMGMTPSDGLIMPSRAGSIDPAVMIHLMEQHKMTPEQLSTLINSESGLKGISGISNDIHEIEAQAADGHHRALLAHKAFCYQVRKNIGAYVAAMGGIDVLVFTGDVGETSATVRSLACQGLGYMGIKLDEEKNRNLAAFGSYAIISTDDSPVTILVITNDDERLVAWEALRAIERNQLLLEAKADQPPAIPVEISAHHLHLSQADVEALFGPSHQLTPMHELSQPGQYACEEKVHLVGPKGRIANVRVLGPTRKETQVEIAMTEQFKLGVQPPIRQSGDLAGTPGLTLEGPYGSTQIERGVICAQRHIHMSPEDALRFRVRDNYVVRVRVEGERELIFGDVVVRVNPAFRLAMHIDTDEGNAGNLKTGTLGYIEEIQSRA
;
A
#
# COMPACT_ATOMS: atom_id res chain seq x y z
N MET A 1 -2.27 -17.74 24.43
CA MET A 1 -2.85 -19.06 24.12
C MET A 1 -2.28 -20.09 25.10
N SER A 2 -3.09 -21.06 25.52
CA SER A 2 -2.55 -22.22 26.26
C SER A 2 -1.79 -23.15 25.30
N GLU A 3 -0.97 -24.05 25.85
CA GLU A 3 -0.23 -25.07 25.07
C GLU A 3 -1.17 -26.00 24.28
N ILE A 4 -2.36 -26.26 24.84
CA ILE A 4 -3.43 -27.03 24.20
C ILE A 4 -4.01 -26.26 23.00
N ASP A 5 -4.17 -24.94 23.11
CA ASP A 5 -4.68 -24.11 22.02
C ASP A 5 -3.69 -23.98 20.86
N LEU A 6 -2.39 -23.90 21.16
CA LEU A 6 -1.31 -23.88 20.15
C LEU A 6 -1.25 -25.18 19.35
N LYS A 7 -1.34 -26.32 20.04
CA LYS A 7 -1.35 -27.64 19.40
C LYS A 7 -2.54 -27.79 18.45
N ARG A 8 -3.72 -27.36 18.90
CA ARG A 8 -4.93 -27.36 18.09
C ARG A 8 -4.81 -26.43 16.88
N PHE A 9 -4.27 -25.22 17.08
CA PHE A 9 -4.02 -24.28 16.00
C PHE A 9 -3.13 -24.86 14.90
N PHE A 10 -1.98 -25.43 15.24
CA PHE A 10 -1.06 -26.00 14.23
C PHE A 10 -1.68 -27.16 13.46
N LEU A 11 -2.51 -27.98 14.10
CA LEU A 11 -3.15 -29.13 13.44
C LEU A 11 -4.38 -28.76 12.60
N GLU A 12 -5.15 -27.75 13.03
CA GLU A 12 -6.43 -27.42 12.40
C GLU A 12 -6.35 -26.23 11.43
N GLN A 13 -5.44 -25.27 11.66
CA GLN A 13 -5.44 -23.98 10.93
C GLN A 13 -4.19 -23.78 10.06
N VAL A 14 -3.11 -24.53 10.28
CA VAL A 14 -1.86 -24.38 9.50
C VAL A 14 -1.79 -25.44 8.42
N LYS A 15 -2.07 -25.06 7.16
CA LYS A 15 -2.10 -25.99 6.00
C LYS A 15 -0.79 -26.77 5.81
N LEU A 16 0.35 -26.20 6.19
CA LEU A 16 1.64 -26.90 6.15
C LEU A 16 1.64 -28.20 6.99
N PHE A 17 0.92 -28.22 8.09
CA PHE A 17 0.92 -29.32 9.07
C PHE A 17 -0.27 -30.29 8.94
N GLU A 18 -1.21 -30.05 8.02
CA GLU A 18 -2.43 -30.85 7.83
C GLU A 18 -2.15 -32.36 7.63
N SER A 19 -0.98 -32.69 7.06
CA SER A 19 -0.57 -34.07 6.78
C SER A 19 0.33 -34.70 7.85
N PHE A 20 0.63 -33.99 8.94
CA PHE A 20 1.55 -34.47 9.96
C PHE A 20 0.81 -35.14 11.12
N PRO A 21 1.37 -36.24 11.67
CA PRO A 21 0.96 -36.75 12.97
C PRO A 21 1.14 -35.71 14.08
N ALA A 22 0.26 -35.71 15.08
CA ALA A 22 0.26 -34.73 16.16
C ALA A 22 1.57 -34.70 16.97
N ASP A 23 2.21 -35.85 17.17
CA ASP A 23 3.52 -35.99 17.82
C ASP A 23 4.65 -35.36 16.99
N LYS A 24 4.55 -35.42 15.66
CA LYS A 24 5.54 -34.79 14.77
C LYS A 24 5.41 -33.27 14.72
N VAL A 25 4.18 -32.75 14.71
CA VAL A 25 3.96 -31.30 14.83
C VAL A 25 4.51 -30.78 16.15
N GLU A 26 4.29 -31.50 17.25
CA GLU A 26 4.83 -31.17 18.57
C GLU A 26 6.36 -31.15 18.57
N GLU A 27 7.01 -32.15 17.96
CA GLU A 27 8.47 -32.17 17.79
C GLU A 27 9.00 -30.95 17.01
N ILE A 28 8.33 -30.56 15.91
CA ILE A 28 8.69 -29.38 15.13
C ILE A 28 8.55 -28.11 15.97
N VAL A 29 7.43 -27.94 16.68
CA VAL A 29 7.16 -26.76 17.51
C VAL A 29 8.17 -26.64 18.64
N ILE A 30 8.50 -27.72 19.33
CA ILE A 30 9.50 -27.74 20.41
C ILE A 30 10.90 -27.35 19.91
N LYS A 31 11.28 -27.79 18.71
CA LYS A 31 12.56 -27.43 18.09
C LYS A 31 12.55 -26.07 17.38
N SER A 32 11.42 -25.38 17.39
CA SER A 32 11.23 -24.07 16.79
C SER A 32 11.20 -22.98 17.85
N ARG A 33 11.32 -21.72 17.43
CA ARG A 33 11.31 -20.56 18.32
C ARG A 33 10.02 -19.78 18.15
N LEU A 34 9.30 -19.56 19.24
CA LEU A 34 8.21 -18.58 19.27
C LEU A 34 8.81 -17.17 19.40
N ALA A 35 8.36 -16.25 18.55
CA ALA A 35 8.78 -14.86 18.54
C ALA A 35 7.56 -13.94 18.47
N THR A 36 7.69 -12.75 19.05
CA THR A 36 6.70 -11.68 18.94
C THR A 36 7.34 -10.53 18.20
N TYR A 37 6.59 -9.92 17.28
CA TYR A 37 7.00 -8.75 16.52
C TYR A 37 5.92 -7.68 16.68
N GLU A 38 6.28 -6.43 16.92
CA GLU A 38 5.33 -5.31 17.00
C GLU A 38 5.02 -4.76 15.59
N GLY A 39 3.99 -3.93 15.45
CA GLY A 39 3.65 -3.31 14.17
C GLY A 39 4.82 -2.50 13.60
N ASN A 40 5.06 -2.64 12.30
CA ASN A 40 6.19 -2.13 11.52
C ASN A 40 7.57 -2.74 11.88
N GLU A 41 7.63 -3.78 12.71
CA GLU A 41 8.87 -4.53 12.93
C GLU A 41 9.11 -5.52 11.79
N ALA A 42 10.33 -5.53 11.24
CA ALA A 42 10.72 -6.53 10.25
C ALA A 42 10.87 -7.90 10.91
N ILE A 43 10.15 -8.88 10.36
CA ILE A 43 10.27 -10.29 10.71
C ILE A 43 11.38 -10.94 9.88
N LEU A 44 11.45 -10.58 8.59
CA LEU A 44 12.51 -10.92 7.64
C LEU A 44 12.83 -9.67 6.81
N GLU A 45 14.11 -9.44 6.53
CA GLU A 45 14.55 -8.31 5.70
C GLU A 45 15.16 -8.79 4.39
N THR A 46 14.89 -8.05 3.32
CA THR A 46 15.46 -8.26 1.99
C THR A 46 16.97 -8.10 2.05
N GLY A 47 17.70 -8.99 1.39
CA GLY A 47 19.17 -9.00 1.40
C GLY A 47 19.77 -9.87 2.52
N ASP A 48 19.03 -10.19 3.57
CA ASP A 48 19.52 -11.09 4.62
C ASP A 48 19.61 -12.55 4.16
N GLU A 49 20.40 -13.34 4.88
CA GLU A 49 20.43 -14.80 4.69
C GLU A 49 19.21 -15.46 5.34
N GLY A 50 18.54 -16.34 4.58
CA GLY A 50 17.37 -17.07 5.07
C GLY A 50 17.75 -18.26 5.94
N HIS A 51 17.54 -18.16 7.26
CA HIS A 51 17.90 -19.22 8.21
C HIS A 51 16.69 -19.96 8.83
N ALA A 52 15.48 -19.46 8.62
CA ALA A 52 14.25 -20.06 9.15
C ALA A 52 13.04 -19.75 8.25
N ILE A 53 12.03 -20.62 8.28
CA ILE A 53 10.68 -20.27 7.79
C ILE A 53 9.82 -19.82 8.97
N GLY A 54 8.86 -18.93 8.70
CA GLY A 54 7.93 -18.45 9.73
C GLY A 54 6.51 -18.96 9.51
N VAL A 55 5.76 -19.13 10.60
CA VAL A 55 4.31 -19.35 10.59
C VAL A 55 3.65 -18.29 11.46
N VAL A 56 2.73 -17.51 10.90
CA VAL A 56 1.97 -16.53 11.68
C VAL A 56 0.96 -17.27 12.56
N ILE A 57 1.02 -17.07 13.88
CA ILE A 57 0.09 -17.66 14.85
C ILE A 57 -1.07 -16.71 15.13
N SER A 58 -0.78 -15.42 15.28
CA SER A 58 -1.78 -14.38 15.48
C SER A 58 -1.25 -13.01 15.03
N GLY A 59 -2.14 -12.10 14.66
CA GLY A 59 -1.77 -10.84 14.02
C GLY A 59 -1.76 -10.97 12.50
N HIS A 60 -1.29 -9.94 11.80
CA HIS A 60 -1.06 -10.00 10.36
C HIS A 60 0.28 -9.38 10.00
N ALA A 61 0.93 -9.94 9.00
CA ALA A 61 2.17 -9.44 8.43
C ALA A 61 2.00 -9.12 6.94
N GLU A 62 2.90 -8.33 6.38
CA GLU A 62 2.90 -7.91 4.99
C GLU A 62 4.19 -8.40 4.34
N ILE A 63 4.07 -9.12 3.22
CA ILE A 63 5.19 -9.33 2.30
C ILE A 63 5.29 -8.09 1.44
N SER A 64 6.44 -7.42 1.48
CA SER A 64 6.69 -6.24 0.66
C SER A 64 8.04 -6.32 -0.03
N MET A 65 8.12 -5.77 -1.23
CA MET A 65 9.40 -5.54 -1.89
C MET A 65 9.70 -4.05 -1.90
N THR A 66 10.99 -3.74 -1.80
CA THR A 66 11.49 -2.41 -2.08
C THR A 66 12.09 -2.42 -3.48
N ASP A 67 11.55 -1.61 -4.39
CA ASP A 67 12.12 -1.51 -5.72
C ASP A 67 13.50 -0.81 -5.69
N ASN A 68 14.17 -0.73 -6.84
CA ASN A 68 15.47 -0.08 -6.95
C ASN A 68 15.45 1.42 -6.57
N THR A 69 14.28 2.04 -6.42
CA THR A 69 14.10 3.45 -6.06
C THR A 69 13.82 3.67 -4.57
N GLY A 70 13.84 2.60 -3.78
CA GLY A 70 13.45 2.64 -2.36
C GLY A 70 11.93 2.66 -2.14
N THR A 71 11.09 2.46 -3.17
CA THR A 71 9.63 2.40 -2.98
C THR A 71 9.24 1.03 -2.43
N ARG A 72 8.60 1.01 -1.26
CA ARG A 72 7.98 -0.20 -0.70
C ARG A 72 6.63 -0.48 -1.38
N SER A 73 6.47 -1.66 -1.98
CA SER A 73 5.19 -2.20 -2.47
C SER A 73 4.79 -3.43 -1.67
N VAL A 74 3.56 -3.45 -1.14
CA VAL A 74 3.00 -4.63 -0.46
C VAL A 74 2.44 -5.58 -1.51
N ILE A 75 2.99 -6.80 -1.54
CA ILE A 75 2.67 -7.83 -2.54
C ILE A 75 1.59 -8.77 -2.02
N ALA A 76 1.64 -9.09 -0.73
CA ALA A 76 0.69 -9.98 -0.09
C ALA A 76 0.57 -9.65 1.39
N GLN A 77 -0.62 -9.87 1.95
CA GLN A 77 -0.83 -9.92 3.39
C GLN A 77 -0.81 -11.37 3.87
N LEU A 78 -0.31 -11.58 5.08
CA LEU A 78 -0.19 -12.86 5.76
C LEU A 78 -1.05 -12.81 7.01
N GLU A 79 -1.92 -13.80 7.17
CA GLU A 79 -2.80 -13.95 8.33
C GLU A 79 -2.39 -15.16 9.18
N ALA A 80 -3.11 -15.37 10.29
CA ALA A 80 -2.91 -16.53 11.13
C ALA A 80 -3.02 -17.84 10.31
N GLY A 81 -1.95 -18.63 10.33
CA GLY A 81 -1.82 -19.89 9.62
C GLY A 81 -0.93 -19.83 8.38
N ASP A 82 -0.61 -18.64 7.90
CA ASP A 82 0.25 -18.46 6.73
C ASP A 82 1.73 -18.69 7.04
N VAL A 83 2.41 -19.28 6.05
CA VAL A 83 3.83 -19.63 6.11
C VAL A 83 4.64 -18.67 5.25
N PHE A 84 5.79 -18.17 5.71
CA PHE A 84 6.67 -17.28 4.93
C PHE A 84 8.15 -17.65 5.07
N GLY A 85 9.03 -16.99 4.31
CA GLY A 85 10.48 -17.26 4.32
C GLY A 85 10.92 -18.54 3.58
N VAL A 86 10.00 -19.24 2.92
CA VAL A 86 10.25 -20.55 2.27
C VAL A 86 11.25 -20.46 1.11
N MET A 87 11.22 -19.37 0.35
CA MET A 87 11.96 -19.24 -0.91
C MET A 87 13.48 -19.26 -0.69
N SER A 88 13.99 -18.42 0.22
CA SER A 88 15.43 -18.35 0.52
C SER A 88 16.00 -19.65 1.05
N LEU A 89 15.25 -20.40 1.86
CA LEU A 89 15.70 -21.71 2.36
C LEU A 89 15.78 -22.80 1.28
N LEU A 90 14.92 -22.74 0.26
CA LEU A 90 14.87 -23.74 -0.81
C LEU A 90 15.84 -23.44 -1.95
N THR A 91 15.99 -22.17 -2.32
CA THR A 91 16.88 -21.78 -3.42
C THR A 91 18.32 -21.57 -2.95
N GLY A 92 18.51 -21.26 -1.67
CA GLY A 92 19.80 -20.84 -1.10
C GLY A 92 20.13 -19.37 -1.38
N ASP A 93 19.23 -18.63 -2.02
CA ASP A 93 19.40 -17.20 -2.26
C ASP A 93 19.09 -16.38 -1.01
N ARG A 94 19.57 -15.13 -0.99
CA ARG A 94 19.19 -14.14 0.02
C ARG A 94 17.69 -13.85 -0.03
N ILE A 95 17.14 -13.36 1.07
CA ILE A 95 15.74 -12.98 1.19
C ILE A 95 15.43 -11.90 0.13
N VAL A 96 14.40 -12.15 -0.67
CA VAL A 96 14.05 -11.32 -1.85
C VAL A 96 12.92 -10.32 -1.58
N ALA A 97 12.25 -10.44 -0.43
CA ALA A 97 11.16 -9.57 -0.02
C ALA A 97 11.11 -9.50 1.51
N ASP A 98 10.82 -8.31 2.03
CA ASP A 98 10.62 -8.08 3.45
C ASP A 98 9.33 -8.77 3.91
N VAL A 99 9.34 -9.25 5.15
CA VAL A 99 8.13 -9.62 5.87
C VAL A 99 8.03 -8.70 7.07
N ILE A 100 7.08 -7.77 7.05
CA ILE A 100 6.92 -6.76 8.09
C ILE A 100 5.62 -7.03 8.86
N ALA A 101 5.68 -7.03 10.18
CA ALA A 101 4.49 -7.18 11.00
C ALA A 101 3.58 -5.94 10.81
N GLY A 102 2.34 -6.11 10.32
CA GLY A 102 1.40 -5.00 10.15
C GLY A 102 0.77 -4.57 11.48
N ASN A 103 0.63 -5.52 12.41
CA ASN A 103 0.35 -5.26 13.82
C ASN A 103 1.16 -6.21 14.70
N ARG A 104 0.91 -6.23 16.01
CA ARG A 104 1.59 -7.17 16.90
C ARG A 104 1.34 -8.62 16.46
N CYS A 105 2.39 -9.26 15.94
CA CYS A 105 2.41 -10.62 15.45
C CYS A 105 3.01 -11.57 16.47
N PHE A 106 2.42 -12.75 16.58
CA PHE A 106 3.04 -13.90 17.24
C PHE A 106 3.36 -14.92 16.17
N VAL A 107 4.61 -15.38 16.11
CA VAL A 107 5.15 -16.14 14.98
C VAL A 107 5.95 -17.34 15.49
N LEU A 108 5.79 -18.50 14.85
CA LEU A 108 6.70 -19.64 15.02
C LEU A 108 7.80 -19.56 13.95
N MET A 109 9.05 -19.40 14.38
CA MET A 109 10.23 -19.45 13.51
C MET A 109 10.82 -20.87 13.55
N ILE A 110 10.75 -21.57 12.43
CA ILE A 110 11.19 -22.96 12.24
C ILE A 110 12.59 -22.93 11.60
N PRO A 111 13.65 -23.35 12.33
CA PRO A 111 15.01 -23.33 11.82
C PRO A 111 15.20 -24.21 10.58
N GLN A 112 16.16 -23.84 9.72
CA GLN A 112 16.49 -24.59 8.49
C GLN A 112 16.76 -26.08 8.74
N GLU A 113 17.43 -26.44 9.84
CA GLU A 113 17.68 -27.83 10.19
C GLU A 113 16.35 -28.60 10.39
N VAL A 114 15.43 -28.04 11.17
CA VAL A 114 14.10 -28.64 11.45
C VAL A 114 13.27 -28.72 10.17
N PHE A 115 13.33 -27.68 9.34
CA PHE A 115 12.68 -27.66 8.03
C PHE A 115 13.18 -28.79 7.13
N ASN A 116 14.49 -28.97 7.04
CA ASN A 116 15.10 -30.00 6.20
C ASN A 116 14.79 -31.42 6.70
N THR A 117 14.86 -31.66 8.01
CA THR A 117 14.72 -33.02 8.57
C THR A 117 13.29 -33.47 8.73
N HIS A 118 12.34 -32.55 8.92
CA HIS A 118 10.94 -32.90 9.21
C HIS A 118 9.97 -32.47 8.11
N ILE A 119 10.16 -31.29 7.52
CA ILE A 119 9.19 -30.70 6.58
C ILE A 119 9.45 -31.20 5.16
N LEU A 120 10.70 -31.12 4.67
CA LEU A 120 11.06 -31.56 3.32
C LEU A 120 10.97 -33.08 3.12
N THR A 121 10.97 -33.86 4.20
CA THR A 121 10.80 -35.31 4.15
C THR A 121 9.33 -35.74 4.00
N ASN A 122 8.37 -34.82 4.10
CA ASN A 122 6.94 -35.11 3.95
C ASN A 122 6.45 -34.69 2.54
N PRO A 123 6.07 -35.64 1.66
CA PRO A 123 5.66 -35.35 0.29
C PRO A 123 4.46 -34.39 0.16
N LYS A 124 3.50 -34.45 1.10
CA LYS A 124 2.33 -33.56 1.08
C LYS A 124 2.69 -32.14 1.48
N ALA A 125 3.59 -31.98 2.46
CA ALA A 125 4.13 -30.69 2.87
C ALA A 125 4.91 -30.04 1.72
N VAL A 126 5.77 -30.81 1.05
CA VAL A 126 6.48 -30.36 -0.15
C VAL A 126 5.49 -29.92 -1.24
N GLY A 127 4.45 -30.71 -1.52
CA GLY A 127 3.42 -30.34 -2.50
C GLY A 127 2.62 -29.08 -2.13
N TYR A 128 2.40 -28.81 -0.84
CA TYR A 128 1.84 -27.53 -0.37
C TYR A 128 2.82 -26.38 -0.61
N LEU A 129 4.08 -26.52 -0.19
CA LEU A 129 5.12 -25.50 -0.35
C LEU A 129 5.38 -25.17 -1.83
N SER A 130 5.40 -26.16 -2.71
CA SER A 130 5.56 -25.95 -4.15
C SER A 130 4.41 -25.11 -4.74
N ARG A 131 3.17 -25.33 -4.28
CA ARG A 131 2.01 -24.51 -4.71
C ARG A 131 2.09 -23.09 -4.15
N LEU A 132 2.39 -22.97 -2.86
CA LEU A 132 2.60 -21.67 -2.19
C LEU A 132 3.66 -20.83 -2.91
N LEU A 133 4.77 -21.45 -3.31
CA LEU A 133 5.84 -20.79 -4.08
C LEU A 133 5.39 -20.43 -5.49
N ALA A 134 4.66 -21.30 -6.18
CA ALA A 134 4.15 -21.00 -7.53
C ALA A 134 3.13 -19.84 -7.52
N ASP A 135 2.29 -19.76 -6.49
CA ASP A 135 1.32 -18.68 -6.31
C ASP A 135 2.02 -17.36 -5.99
N ARG A 136 2.99 -17.39 -5.07
CA ARG A 136 3.79 -16.21 -4.73
C ARG A 136 4.68 -15.75 -5.86
N THR A 137 5.29 -16.68 -6.59
CA THR A 137 6.11 -16.35 -7.76
C THR A 137 5.24 -15.73 -8.84
N ARG A 138 4.00 -16.19 -9.03
CA ARG A 138 3.04 -15.53 -9.93
C ARG A 138 2.66 -14.12 -9.44
N ALA A 139 2.37 -13.94 -8.15
CA ALA A 139 2.10 -12.61 -7.59
C ALA A 139 3.30 -11.67 -7.77
N MET A 140 4.52 -12.17 -7.55
CA MET A 140 5.77 -11.46 -7.82
C MET A 140 6.07 -11.28 -9.32
N SER A 141 5.48 -12.10 -10.21
CA SER A 141 5.64 -12.01 -11.67
C SER A 141 4.63 -11.07 -12.33
N VAL A 142 3.52 -10.74 -11.64
CA VAL A 142 2.57 -9.69 -12.07
C VAL A 142 3.20 -8.31 -11.89
N ASP A 143 4.18 -8.18 -10.99
CA ASP A 143 5.06 -7.03 -10.94
C ASP A 143 6.31 -7.28 -11.79
N ILE A 144 6.52 -6.38 -12.74
CA ILE A 144 7.54 -6.33 -13.80
C ILE A 144 9.00 -6.24 -13.25
N VAL A 145 9.24 -6.58 -11.98
CA VAL A 145 10.48 -6.32 -11.25
C VAL A 145 11.67 -7.17 -11.72
N ALA A 146 11.45 -8.40 -12.22
CA ALA A 146 12.56 -9.22 -12.74
C ALA A 146 13.00 -8.85 -14.16
N SER A 147 12.10 -8.31 -15.01
CA SER A 147 12.44 -7.87 -16.36
C SER A 147 12.94 -6.43 -16.40
N GLN A 148 12.52 -5.57 -15.46
CA GLN A 148 13.08 -4.22 -15.30
C GLN A 148 14.45 -4.21 -14.60
N ALA A 149 14.72 -5.07 -13.61
CA ALA A 149 16.04 -5.08 -12.95
C ALA A 149 17.22 -5.30 -13.92
N ARG A 150 17.03 -6.11 -14.99
CA ARG A 150 18.06 -6.29 -16.03
C ARG A 150 18.11 -5.17 -17.07
N ALA A 151 16.99 -4.51 -17.35
CA ALA A 151 16.93 -3.40 -18.31
C ALA A 151 17.45 -2.07 -17.70
N VAL A 152 17.23 -1.86 -16.40
CA VAL A 152 17.60 -0.66 -15.66
C VAL A 152 19.12 -0.53 -15.49
N SER A 153 19.84 -1.65 -15.29
CA SER A 153 21.32 -1.62 -15.18
C SER A 153 22.06 -1.11 -16.43
N LYS A 154 21.34 -0.85 -17.54
CA LYS A 154 21.87 -0.28 -18.79
C LYS A 154 21.08 0.95 -19.28
N SER A 155 20.19 1.51 -18.47
CA SER A 155 19.46 2.73 -18.79
C SER A 155 20.33 3.95 -18.47
N ASP A 156 20.32 4.97 -19.33
CA ASP A 156 20.93 6.28 -19.03
C ASP A 156 20.19 7.02 -17.89
N ASP A 157 18.99 6.54 -17.52
CA ASP A 157 18.22 6.98 -16.36
C ASP A 157 17.64 5.76 -15.62
N PRO A 158 18.41 5.14 -14.70
CA PRO A 158 18.01 3.93 -13.99
C PRO A 158 16.88 4.18 -12.96
N TYR A 159 16.64 5.42 -12.55
CA TYR A 159 15.61 5.76 -11.56
C TYR A 159 14.41 6.50 -12.18
N ALA A 160 14.38 6.63 -13.51
CA ALA A 160 13.32 7.30 -14.27
C ALA A 160 13.05 8.75 -13.84
N LEU A 161 14.09 9.47 -13.40
CA LEU A 161 14.00 10.87 -12.98
C LEU A 161 13.73 11.84 -14.15
N SER A 162 13.81 11.38 -15.39
CA SER A 162 13.50 12.13 -16.60
C SER A 162 12.00 12.39 -16.82
N MET A 163 11.12 11.81 -16.00
CA MET A 163 9.65 12.00 -16.02
C MET A 163 8.97 11.67 -17.36
N HIS A 164 9.61 10.86 -18.21
CA HIS A 164 9.03 10.45 -19.48
C HIS A 164 7.86 9.48 -19.28
N THR A 165 6.70 9.82 -19.82
CA THR A 165 5.52 8.94 -19.79
C THR A 165 4.94 8.72 -21.18
N SER A 166 4.10 7.70 -21.33
CA SER A 166 3.39 7.42 -22.59
C SER A 166 2.30 8.43 -22.92
N LYS A 167 1.89 9.27 -21.96
CA LYS A 167 0.87 10.30 -22.11
C LYS A 167 1.51 11.69 -22.08
N PRO A 168 1.46 12.45 -23.19
CA PRO A 168 1.96 13.82 -23.23
C PRO A 168 1.23 14.72 -22.24
N GLY A 169 1.95 15.61 -21.56
CA GLY A 169 1.38 16.68 -20.75
C GLY A 169 2.36 17.25 -19.74
N LYS A 170 1.83 18.08 -18.84
CA LYS A 170 2.58 18.69 -17.75
C LYS A 170 2.21 18.05 -16.41
N VAL A 171 3.21 17.79 -15.59
CA VAL A 171 3.03 17.43 -14.17
C VAL A 171 3.40 18.64 -13.32
N VAL A 172 2.51 19.02 -12.41
CA VAL A 172 2.75 20.14 -11.50
C VAL A 172 3.08 19.61 -10.12
N ALA A 173 4.22 19.99 -9.58
CA ALA A 173 4.57 19.77 -8.18
C ALA A 173 4.30 21.05 -7.38
N LEU A 174 3.64 20.94 -6.22
CA LEU A 174 3.31 22.07 -5.36
C LEU A 174 3.79 21.82 -3.93
N ASN A 175 4.46 22.82 -3.37
CA ASN A 175 4.78 22.92 -1.95
C ASN A 175 4.20 24.24 -1.42
N VAL A 176 3.01 24.16 -0.84
CA VAL A 176 2.28 25.34 -0.34
C VAL A 176 2.60 25.54 1.14
N GLY A 177 3.44 26.54 1.43
CA GLY A 177 3.76 27.00 2.79
C GLY A 177 3.10 28.34 3.14
N ILE A 178 3.27 28.77 4.39
CA ILE A 178 2.68 30.03 4.90
C ILE A 178 3.38 31.25 4.27
N SER A 179 4.70 31.29 4.29
CA SER A 179 5.50 32.42 3.81
C SER A 179 5.96 32.24 2.36
N GLN A 180 6.08 31.00 1.89
CA GLN A 180 6.56 30.71 0.54
C GLN A 180 5.75 29.57 -0.08
N ILE A 181 5.53 29.67 -1.38
CA ILE A 181 4.99 28.58 -2.20
C ILE A 181 6.03 28.26 -3.27
N HIS A 182 6.45 27.00 -3.32
CA HIS A 182 7.34 26.50 -4.36
C HIS A 182 6.54 25.64 -5.33
N PHE A 183 6.83 25.74 -6.62
CA PHE A 183 6.20 24.92 -7.63
C PHE A 183 7.19 24.51 -8.73
N GLY A 184 7.00 23.30 -9.24
CA GLY A 184 7.68 22.77 -10.42
C GLY A 184 6.67 22.43 -11.50
N ILE A 185 6.98 22.72 -12.77
CA ILE A 185 6.18 22.31 -13.93
C ILE A 185 7.11 21.51 -14.84
N TYR A 186 6.77 20.23 -15.01
CA TYR A 186 7.61 19.25 -15.69
C TYR A 186 6.89 18.70 -16.92
N ASP A 187 7.60 18.65 -18.04
CA ASP A 187 7.08 18.12 -19.30
C ASP A 187 7.37 16.63 -19.42
N THR A 188 6.35 15.81 -19.73
CA THR A 188 6.53 14.35 -19.84
C THR A 188 7.12 13.90 -21.19
N GLN A 189 7.30 14.80 -22.16
CA GLN A 189 7.88 14.52 -23.47
C GLN A 189 9.24 15.19 -23.69
N GLU A 190 9.37 16.47 -23.34
CA GLU A 190 10.57 17.27 -23.61
C GLU A 190 11.40 17.50 -22.35
N SER A 191 12.47 16.70 -22.19
CA SER A 191 13.46 16.91 -21.13
C SER A 191 14.18 18.26 -21.33
N GLY A 192 14.10 19.16 -20.34
CA GLY A 192 14.85 20.44 -20.33
C GLY A 192 14.01 21.72 -20.41
N ALA A 193 12.67 21.62 -20.46
CA ALA A 193 11.75 22.75 -20.35
C ALA A 193 11.15 22.91 -18.94
N ASP A 194 11.83 22.37 -17.93
CA ASP A 194 11.34 22.34 -16.55
C ASP A 194 11.35 23.75 -15.95
N ILE A 195 10.19 24.14 -15.43
CA ILE A 195 10.01 25.46 -14.84
C ILE A 195 9.96 25.31 -13.33
N HIS A 196 10.80 26.06 -12.64
CA HIS A 196 10.77 26.19 -11.18
C HIS A 196 10.26 27.59 -10.82
N GLY A 197 9.42 27.65 -9.80
CA GLY A 197 8.82 28.89 -9.32
C GLY A 197 8.81 28.99 -7.81
N ILE A 198 9.14 30.18 -7.32
CA ILE A 198 9.07 30.53 -5.89
C ILE A 198 8.22 31.78 -5.76
N ILE A 199 7.14 31.70 -5.00
CA ILE A 199 6.30 32.82 -4.58
C ILE A 199 6.68 33.15 -3.15
N ASP A 200 7.32 34.29 -2.93
CA ASP A 200 7.71 34.77 -1.60
C ASP A 200 6.70 35.82 -1.10
N ASN A 201 6.01 35.48 -0.02
CA ASN A 201 5.00 36.29 0.67
C ASN A 201 5.50 36.77 2.04
N ALA A 202 6.82 36.80 2.28
CA ALA A 202 7.37 37.31 3.53
C ALA A 202 7.08 38.81 3.73
N ASP A 203 7.02 39.59 2.64
CA ASP A 203 6.57 40.98 2.67
C ASP A 203 5.03 41.04 2.66
N LYS A 204 4.45 41.84 3.55
CA LYS A 204 3.00 42.02 3.65
C LYS A 204 2.44 42.94 2.56
N GLN A 205 3.29 43.70 1.88
CA GLN A 205 2.88 44.67 0.87
C GLN A 205 2.94 44.12 -0.55
N PHE A 206 3.81 43.15 -0.81
CA PHE A 206 4.05 42.59 -2.13
C PHE A 206 4.37 41.10 -2.07
N ALA A 207 3.92 40.34 -3.05
CA ALA A 207 4.35 38.97 -3.32
C ALA A 207 5.44 39.02 -4.41
N ARG A 208 6.62 38.47 -4.14
CA ARG A 208 7.70 38.37 -5.12
C ARG A 208 7.69 36.99 -5.74
N ILE A 209 7.32 36.90 -7.03
CA ILE A 209 7.31 35.64 -7.76
C ILE A 209 8.55 35.56 -8.63
N THR A 210 9.36 34.54 -8.43
CA THR A 210 10.54 34.25 -9.24
C THR A 210 10.32 32.95 -9.99
N VAL A 211 10.51 32.97 -11.31
CA VAL A 211 10.43 31.77 -12.15
C VAL A 211 11.72 31.58 -12.93
N SER A 212 12.10 30.32 -13.15
CA SER A 212 13.30 29.97 -13.89
C SER A 212 13.14 28.72 -14.75
N VAL A 213 13.83 28.72 -15.89
CA VAL A 213 14.01 27.57 -16.80
C VAL A 213 15.46 27.56 -17.25
N GLY A 214 16.20 26.47 -16.97
CA GLY A 214 17.65 26.41 -17.16
C GLY A 214 18.36 27.62 -16.51
N THR A 215 19.12 28.37 -17.30
CA THR A 215 19.81 29.59 -16.82
C THR A 215 18.95 30.86 -16.87
N GLN A 216 17.75 30.81 -17.45
CA GLN A 216 16.86 31.96 -17.55
C GLN A 216 16.09 32.13 -16.24
N LYS A 217 16.15 33.32 -15.66
CA LYS A 217 15.43 33.70 -14.44
C LYS A 217 14.66 35.01 -14.66
N ARG A 218 13.43 35.08 -14.14
CA ARG A 218 12.57 36.28 -14.17
C ARG A 218 11.91 36.47 -12.82
N THR A 219 11.64 37.72 -12.48
CA THR A 219 10.98 38.09 -11.23
C THR A 219 9.85 39.07 -11.51
N LEU A 220 8.70 38.82 -10.91
CA LEU A 220 7.50 39.64 -10.91
C LEU A 220 7.23 40.11 -9.47
N GLU A 221 6.96 41.40 -9.31
CA GLU A 221 6.39 41.94 -8.08
C GLU A 221 4.87 42.07 -8.28
N HIS A 222 4.10 41.41 -7.43
CA HIS A 222 2.64 41.33 -7.53
C HIS A 222 2.01 41.79 -6.21
N ALA A 223 0.79 42.32 -6.24
CA ALA A 223 0.06 42.62 -5.02
C ALA A 223 -0.24 41.33 -4.23
N PRO A 224 -0.43 41.35 -2.90
CA PRO A 224 -0.84 40.17 -2.16
C PRO A 224 -2.14 39.60 -2.74
N PHE A 225 -2.17 38.29 -2.97
CA PHE A 225 -3.28 37.60 -3.61
C PHE A 225 -3.81 36.46 -2.73
N LYS A 226 -5.04 36.00 -3.00
CA LYS A 226 -5.61 34.87 -2.25
C LYS A 226 -5.10 33.57 -2.83
N LEU A 227 -4.96 32.53 -2.01
CA LEU A 227 -4.52 31.20 -2.50
C LEU A 227 -5.38 30.68 -3.67
N SER A 228 -6.67 31.05 -3.75
CA SER A 228 -7.54 30.72 -4.89
C SER A 228 -7.05 31.20 -6.26
N ASP A 229 -6.18 32.20 -6.28
CA ASP A 229 -5.68 32.86 -7.49
C ASP A 229 -4.30 32.31 -7.90
N LEU A 230 -3.77 31.33 -7.15
CA LEU A 230 -2.42 30.76 -7.32
C LEU A 230 -2.09 30.40 -8.78
N PHE A 231 -2.94 29.62 -9.44
CA PHE A 231 -2.66 29.17 -10.82
C PHE A 231 -2.70 30.31 -11.84
N SER A 232 -3.52 31.35 -11.60
CA SER A 232 -3.51 32.56 -12.44
C SER A 232 -2.20 33.32 -12.30
N VAL A 233 -1.69 33.45 -11.07
CA VAL A 233 -0.39 34.08 -10.79
C VAL A 233 0.76 33.26 -11.38
N MET A 234 0.67 31.92 -11.33
CA MET A 234 1.64 31.04 -12.00
C MET A 234 1.66 31.28 -13.52
N THR A 235 0.51 31.38 -14.18
CA THR A 235 0.43 31.71 -15.61
C THR A 235 1.03 33.07 -15.93
N GLU A 236 0.73 34.11 -15.15
CA GLU A 236 1.30 35.45 -15.35
C GLU A 236 2.82 35.45 -15.20
N ALA A 237 3.33 34.83 -14.13
CA ALA A 237 4.76 34.80 -13.86
C ALA A 237 5.53 34.01 -14.93
N THR A 238 5.03 32.83 -15.31
CA THR A 238 5.68 31.99 -16.33
C THR A 238 5.64 32.60 -17.73
N ALA A 239 4.64 33.43 -18.05
CA ALA A 239 4.59 34.17 -19.30
C ALA A 239 5.81 35.11 -19.50
N LEU A 240 6.47 35.54 -18.41
CA LEU A 240 7.70 36.34 -18.46
C LEU A 240 8.91 35.56 -19.02
N LEU A 241 8.87 34.22 -18.96
CA LEU A 241 9.90 33.37 -19.57
C LEU A 241 9.76 33.30 -21.10
N GLY A 242 8.57 33.62 -21.63
CA GLY A 242 8.23 33.63 -23.04
C GLY A 242 7.09 32.65 -23.35
N LYS A 243 6.44 32.83 -24.51
CA LYS A 243 5.24 32.07 -24.89
C LYS A 243 5.41 30.55 -24.86
N ALA A 244 6.62 30.04 -25.10
CA ALA A 244 6.90 28.60 -25.08
C ALA A 244 6.90 27.99 -23.65
N PHE A 245 7.06 28.82 -22.62
CA PHE A 245 7.14 28.39 -21.22
C PHE A 245 5.94 28.87 -20.39
N THR A 246 4.95 29.52 -21.02
CA THR A 246 3.74 29.94 -20.30
C THR A 246 3.03 28.73 -19.75
N PHE A 247 2.66 28.78 -18.46
CA PHE A 247 1.87 27.74 -17.83
C PHE A 247 0.41 27.81 -18.30
N HIS A 248 -0.04 26.72 -18.90
CA HIS A 248 -1.40 26.50 -19.38
C HIS A 248 -2.09 25.41 -18.54
N PRO A 249 -3.15 25.73 -17.77
CA PRO A 249 -3.86 24.75 -16.95
C PRO A 249 -4.38 23.53 -17.73
N GLU A 250 -4.77 23.73 -19.00
CA GLU A 250 -5.25 22.67 -19.89
C GLU A 250 -4.22 21.56 -20.18
N ASP A 251 -2.92 21.85 -20.03
CA ASP A 251 -1.86 20.89 -20.29
C ASP A 251 -1.56 19.99 -19.09
N VAL A 252 -2.15 20.27 -17.91
CA VAL A 252 -1.86 19.56 -16.66
C VAL A 252 -2.52 18.18 -16.65
N THR A 253 -1.70 17.14 -16.48
CA THR A 253 -2.15 15.73 -16.47
C THR A 253 -2.08 15.08 -15.08
N ALA A 254 -1.27 15.64 -14.18
CA ALA A 254 -1.17 15.21 -12.79
C ALA A 254 -0.68 16.36 -11.90
N ILE A 255 -1.06 16.34 -10.61
CA ILE A 255 -0.57 17.29 -9.61
C ILE A 255 -0.04 16.53 -8.38
N GLY A 256 1.23 16.72 -8.06
CA GLY A 256 1.83 16.27 -6.81
C GLY A 256 1.82 17.38 -5.78
N HIS A 257 1.36 17.07 -4.56
CA HIS A 257 1.35 17.99 -3.42
C HIS A 257 2.32 17.49 -2.37
N ARG A 258 3.33 18.28 -2.04
CA ARG A 258 4.17 18.03 -0.88
C ARG A 258 3.36 18.27 0.40
N VAL A 259 3.30 17.27 1.26
CA VAL A 259 2.62 17.31 2.55
C VAL A 259 3.64 17.05 3.65
N VAL A 260 3.67 17.91 4.66
CA VAL A 260 4.73 17.87 5.68
C VAL A 260 4.62 16.64 6.58
N HIS A 261 3.41 16.20 6.97
CA HIS A 261 3.27 15.10 7.92
C HIS A 261 2.24 14.06 7.50
N GLY A 262 2.70 12.83 7.23
CA GLY A 262 1.89 11.66 6.91
C GLY A 262 1.61 10.72 8.09
N GLY A 263 2.20 11.00 9.27
CA GLY A 263 2.00 10.16 10.46
C GLY A 263 2.48 8.73 10.26
N ASN A 264 1.86 7.80 10.97
CA ASN A 264 2.02 6.36 10.74
C ASN A 264 1.00 5.81 9.71
N LYS A 265 0.10 6.66 9.19
CA LYS A 265 -0.92 6.26 8.20
C LYS A 265 -0.34 6.17 6.79
N PHE A 266 0.59 7.05 6.44
CA PHE A 266 1.14 7.15 5.09
C PHE A 266 2.62 6.80 5.03
N SER A 267 2.92 5.59 4.58
CA SER A 267 4.28 5.08 4.31
C SER A 267 4.76 5.27 2.87
N SER A 268 3.87 5.74 1.99
CA SER A 268 4.20 6.13 0.63
C SER A 268 3.23 7.22 0.16
N SER A 269 3.47 7.78 -1.02
CA SER A 269 2.56 8.75 -1.64
C SER A 269 1.19 8.14 -1.91
N ALA A 270 0.14 8.94 -1.76
CA ALA A 270 -1.26 8.52 -1.86
C ALA A 270 -2.04 9.37 -2.86
N VAL A 271 -2.81 8.73 -3.74
CA VAL A 271 -3.78 9.44 -4.60
C VAL A 271 -4.83 10.11 -3.71
N ILE A 272 -5.03 11.40 -3.92
CA ILE A 272 -5.91 12.23 -3.09
C ILE A 272 -7.36 11.81 -3.30
N THR A 273 -8.00 11.47 -2.19
CA THR A 273 -9.45 11.20 -2.08
C THR A 273 -10.01 11.99 -0.88
N PRO A 274 -11.34 12.08 -0.72
CA PRO A 274 -11.92 12.70 0.47
C PRO A 274 -11.41 12.09 1.79
N ALA A 275 -11.16 10.77 1.81
CA ALA A 275 -10.61 10.08 2.98
C ALA A 275 -9.16 10.49 3.26
N VAL A 276 -8.31 10.53 2.23
CA VAL A 276 -6.91 10.99 2.38
C VAL A 276 -6.84 12.43 2.89
N ILE A 277 -7.73 13.33 2.42
CA ILE A 277 -7.79 14.70 2.93
C ILE A 277 -8.15 14.71 4.42
N ALA A 278 -9.18 13.95 4.83
CA ALA A 278 -9.58 13.86 6.23
C ALA A 278 -8.46 13.31 7.12
N ASP A 279 -7.71 12.30 6.64
CA ASP A 279 -6.56 11.75 7.35
C ASP A 279 -5.43 12.80 7.51
N ILE A 280 -5.13 13.60 6.49
CA ILE A 280 -4.15 14.69 6.57
C ILE A 280 -4.60 15.76 7.57
N GLU A 281 -5.90 16.08 7.60
CA GLU A 281 -6.46 17.02 8.57
C GLU A 281 -6.31 16.52 10.01
N GLU A 282 -6.59 15.25 10.29
CA GLU A 282 -6.38 14.63 11.60
C GLU A 282 -4.91 14.70 12.04
N LEU A 283 -3.98 14.45 11.11
CA LEU A 283 -2.54 14.52 11.35
C LEU A 283 -2.00 15.94 11.58
N SER A 284 -2.83 16.98 11.42
CA SER A 284 -2.44 18.37 11.71
C SER A 284 -2.05 18.59 13.16
N VAL A 285 -2.42 17.68 14.08
CA VAL A 285 -1.93 17.71 15.47
C VAL A 285 -0.40 17.62 15.57
N PHE A 286 0.25 16.94 14.62
CA PHE A 286 1.71 16.79 14.58
C PHE A 286 2.41 17.92 13.82
N ALA A 287 1.71 18.57 12.88
CA ALA A 287 2.26 19.66 12.06
C ALA A 287 1.25 20.82 11.88
N PRO A 288 0.87 21.51 12.97
CA PRO A 288 -0.26 22.46 12.97
C PRO A 288 -0.01 23.71 12.12
N LEU A 289 1.25 24.07 11.87
CA LEU A 289 1.63 25.20 11.02
C LEU A 289 1.79 24.82 9.55
N HIS A 290 1.67 23.54 9.19
CA HIS A 290 2.00 23.06 7.85
C HIS A 290 0.83 22.30 7.19
N ASN A 291 0.38 21.18 7.79
CA ASN A 291 -0.66 20.34 7.20
C ASN A 291 -1.94 21.11 6.84
N PRO A 292 -2.47 22.03 7.66
CA PRO A 292 -3.66 22.82 7.29
C PRO A 292 -3.46 23.65 6.01
N VAL A 293 -2.26 24.20 5.82
CA VAL A 293 -1.92 25.00 4.63
C VAL A 293 -1.75 24.09 3.41
N ASN A 294 -1.15 22.90 3.59
CA ASN A 294 -1.05 21.90 2.52
C ASN A 294 -2.46 21.47 2.05
N VAL A 295 -3.38 21.18 2.98
CA VAL A 295 -4.78 20.84 2.66
C VAL A 295 -5.51 21.98 1.94
N ALA A 296 -5.26 23.23 2.34
CA ALA A 296 -5.82 24.39 1.64
C ALA A 296 -5.34 24.45 0.18
N GLY A 297 -4.05 24.20 -0.07
CA GLY A 297 -3.48 24.07 -1.42
C GLY A 297 -4.13 22.95 -2.23
N ILE A 298 -4.28 21.76 -1.64
CA ILE A 298 -4.97 20.61 -2.25
C ILE A 298 -6.39 20.97 -2.66
N ARG A 299 -7.16 21.62 -1.77
CA ARG A 299 -8.55 22.03 -2.05
C ARG A 299 -8.65 23.04 -3.18
N VAL A 300 -7.71 24.00 -3.24
CA VAL A 300 -7.65 24.96 -4.35
C VAL A 300 -7.35 24.26 -5.67
N ALA A 301 -6.38 23.34 -5.68
CA ALA A 301 -6.05 22.56 -6.86
C ALA A 301 -7.22 21.68 -7.31
N LEU A 302 -7.91 20.97 -6.42
CA LEU A 302 -9.09 20.15 -6.75
C LEU A 302 -10.23 20.98 -7.37
N LYS A 303 -10.41 22.22 -6.90
CA LYS A 303 -11.40 23.13 -7.48
C LYS A 303 -11.02 23.59 -8.88
N HIS A 304 -9.73 23.85 -9.13
CA HIS A 304 -9.24 24.33 -10.42
C HIS A 304 -9.10 23.20 -11.46
N PHE A 305 -8.77 21.98 -11.00
CA PHE A 305 -8.52 20.82 -11.84
C PHE A 305 -9.38 19.60 -11.41
N PRO A 306 -10.71 19.63 -11.61
CA PRO A 306 -11.62 18.62 -11.07
C PRO A 306 -11.44 17.21 -11.69
N SER A 307 -10.88 17.11 -12.90
CA SER A 307 -10.66 15.84 -13.61
C SER A 307 -9.20 15.35 -13.56
N VAL A 308 -8.28 16.16 -13.02
CA VAL A 308 -6.86 15.81 -12.97
C VAL A 308 -6.57 15.04 -11.69
N PRO A 309 -5.95 13.85 -11.77
CA PRO A 309 -5.56 13.10 -10.59
C PRO A 309 -4.50 13.88 -9.79
N GLN A 310 -4.67 13.89 -8.46
CA GLN A 310 -3.76 14.57 -7.55
C GLN A 310 -3.20 13.59 -6.53
N VAL A 311 -1.96 13.79 -6.10
CA VAL A 311 -1.26 12.89 -5.19
C VAL A 311 -0.67 13.69 -4.03
N ALA A 312 -0.82 13.19 -2.81
CA ALA A 312 -0.11 13.69 -1.64
C ALA A 312 1.21 12.91 -1.47
N VAL A 313 2.32 13.64 -1.43
CA VAL A 313 3.69 13.12 -1.26
C VAL A 313 4.21 13.61 0.08
N PHE A 314 4.47 12.68 1.01
CA PHE A 314 4.72 13.03 2.41
C PHE A 314 6.20 13.11 2.75
N ASP A 315 6.63 14.19 3.40
CA ASP A 315 8.02 14.33 3.89
C ASP A 315 8.42 13.23 4.89
N THR A 316 7.45 12.68 5.61
CA THR A 316 7.66 11.63 6.62
C THR A 316 7.65 10.22 6.02
N ALA A 317 7.24 10.04 4.76
CA ALA A 317 7.02 8.70 4.18
C ALA A 317 8.31 7.90 4.03
N PHE A 318 9.37 8.53 3.51
CA PHE A 318 10.66 7.88 3.33
C PHE A 318 11.26 7.35 4.64
N HIS A 319 10.91 7.96 5.76
CA HIS A 319 11.37 7.61 7.09
C HIS A 319 10.48 6.56 7.80
N GLN A 320 9.41 6.07 7.17
CA GLN A 320 8.59 5.00 7.76
C GLN A 320 9.32 3.66 7.82
N THR A 321 10.47 3.53 7.15
CA THR A 321 11.36 2.35 7.24
C THR A 321 12.22 2.34 8.50
N LEU A 322 12.21 3.39 9.33
CA LEU A 322 12.90 3.39 10.61
C LEU A 322 12.40 2.23 11.48
N ALA A 323 13.35 1.44 12.01
CA ALA A 323 13.04 0.38 12.96
C ALA A 323 12.54 0.94 14.31
N PRO A 324 11.77 0.16 15.11
CA PRO A 324 11.27 0.60 16.41
C PRO A 324 12.31 1.22 17.34
N TYR A 325 13.51 0.65 17.41
CA TYR A 325 14.58 1.17 18.26
C TYR A 325 15.15 2.52 17.77
N ALA A 326 14.98 2.88 16.49
CA ALA A 326 15.44 4.14 15.93
C ALA A 326 14.39 5.26 16.07
N TYR A 327 13.09 4.91 16.07
CA TYR A 327 12.03 5.91 16.18
C TYR A 327 11.45 6.12 17.57
N LEU A 328 11.59 5.17 18.49
CA LEU A 328 11.06 5.30 19.84
C LEU A 328 11.91 6.27 20.65
N TYR A 329 11.25 7.19 21.35
CA TYR A 329 11.88 7.97 22.40
C TYR A 329 11.97 7.14 23.70
N GLY A 330 12.91 7.49 24.58
CA GLY A 330 13.02 6.95 25.94
C GLY A 330 11.89 7.42 26.88
N LEU A 331 10.64 7.36 26.41
CA LEU A 331 9.42 7.77 27.10
C LEU A 331 8.56 6.53 27.43
N PRO A 332 7.58 6.65 28.34
CA PRO A 332 6.60 5.57 28.55
C PRO A 332 5.97 5.11 27.23
N TYR A 333 6.04 3.80 26.98
CA TYR A 333 5.66 3.21 25.70
C TYR A 333 4.19 3.44 25.30
N ASP A 334 3.31 3.62 26.30
CA ASP A 334 1.90 3.94 26.07
C ASP A 334 1.69 5.28 25.34
N LEU A 335 2.60 6.24 25.49
CA LEU A 335 2.54 7.52 24.76
C LEU A 335 2.73 7.31 23.26
N TYR A 336 3.58 6.39 22.86
CA TYR A 336 3.69 5.97 21.46
C TYR A 336 2.41 5.26 21.00
N LYS A 337 1.94 4.26 21.76
CA LYS A 337 0.77 3.46 21.37
C LYS A 337 -0.53 4.26 21.26
N GLN A 338 -0.75 5.20 22.18
CA GLN A 338 -2.01 5.94 22.27
C GLN A 338 -1.97 7.26 21.50
N HIS A 339 -0.81 7.89 21.38
CA HIS A 339 -0.69 9.25 20.83
C HIS A 339 0.29 9.36 19.66
N GLY A 340 0.90 8.27 19.23
CA GLY A 340 1.84 8.28 18.10
C GLY A 340 3.08 9.13 18.36
N ILE A 341 3.50 9.32 19.62
CA ILE A 341 4.70 10.07 19.97
C ILE A 341 5.93 9.22 19.61
N ARG A 342 6.59 9.58 18.51
CA ARG A 342 7.79 8.94 17.96
C ARG A 342 8.56 9.91 17.07
N ARG A 343 9.77 9.50 16.66
CA ARG A 343 10.46 10.09 15.51
C ARG A 343 9.67 9.79 14.24
N TYR A 344 9.40 10.85 13.47
CA TYR A 344 8.85 10.75 12.12
C TYR A 344 9.89 11.11 11.07
N GLY A 345 10.73 12.12 11.34
CA GLY A 345 11.69 12.63 10.36
C GLY A 345 11.04 13.46 9.25
N PHE A 346 11.81 14.37 8.66
CA PHE A 346 11.36 15.23 7.56
C PHE A 346 12.48 15.43 6.53
N HIS A 347 12.14 16.11 5.44
CA HIS A 347 12.94 16.14 4.20
C HIS A 347 13.09 14.76 3.56
N GLY A 348 12.14 13.84 3.79
CA GLY A 348 12.19 12.51 3.20
C GLY A 348 12.20 12.54 1.68
N THR A 349 11.51 13.51 1.06
CA THR A 349 11.59 13.73 -0.40
C THR A 349 13.00 14.11 -0.83
N SER A 350 13.63 15.11 -0.20
CA SER A 350 14.99 15.51 -0.54
C SER A 350 16.00 14.36 -0.32
N HIS A 351 15.97 13.70 0.84
CA HIS A 351 16.87 12.59 1.17
C HIS A 351 16.74 11.45 0.15
N ARG A 352 15.50 11.12 -0.22
CA ARG A 352 15.24 10.09 -1.22
C ARG A 352 15.74 10.49 -2.61
N TYR A 353 15.45 11.71 -3.06
CA TYR A 353 15.93 12.23 -4.34
C TYR A 353 17.45 12.15 -4.45
N VAL A 354 18.16 12.69 -3.44
CA VAL A 354 19.63 12.73 -3.49
C VAL A 354 20.26 11.35 -3.31
N SER A 355 19.59 10.39 -2.67
CA SER A 355 20.06 9.01 -2.61
C SER A 355 20.02 8.31 -3.97
N MET A 356 18.94 8.48 -4.73
CA MET A 356 18.84 7.96 -6.10
C MET A 356 19.84 8.65 -7.03
N LYS A 357 19.97 9.98 -6.90
CA LYS A 357 20.95 10.74 -7.69
C LYS A 357 22.39 10.34 -7.34
N ALA A 358 22.70 10.12 -6.06
CA ALA A 358 24.00 9.60 -5.66
C ALA A 358 24.29 8.24 -6.28
N ALA A 359 23.32 7.33 -6.24
CA ALA A 359 23.43 6.00 -6.83
C ALA A 359 23.66 6.04 -8.36
N GLU A 360 22.98 6.95 -9.06
CA GLU A 360 23.19 7.25 -10.48
C GLU A 360 24.64 7.73 -10.72
N VAL A 361 25.11 8.68 -9.93
CA VAL A 361 26.44 9.30 -10.07
C VAL A 361 27.57 8.30 -9.83
N VAL A 362 27.45 7.45 -8.80
CA VAL A 362 28.47 6.43 -8.51
C VAL A 362 28.30 5.16 -9.36
N ASN A 363 27.25 5.11 -10.20
CA ASN A 363 26.92 3.99 -11.07
C ASN A 363 26.84 2.65 -10.32
N ARG A 364 26.20 2.66 -9.14
CA ARG A 364 25.89 1.47 -8.33
C ARG A 364 24.39 1.44 -8.02
N PRO A 365 23.77 0.26 -7.91
CA PRO A 365 22.39 0.15 -7.45
C PRO A 365 22.21 0.79 -6.06
N LEU A 366 21.14 1.55 -5.86
CA LEU A 366 20.81 2.14 -4.56
C LEU A 366 20.70 1.10 -3.44
N GLY A 367 20.20 -0.10 -3.78
CA GLY A 367 20.11 -1.24 -2.87
C GLY A 367 21.45 -1.87 -2.50
N GLU A 368 22.60 -1.33 -2.93
CA GLU A 368 23.96 -1.78 -2.55
C GLU A 368 24.76 -0.67 -1.85
N LEU A 369 24.10 0.45 -1.51
CA LEU A 369 24.78 1.65 -1.01
C LEU A 369 24.39 1.97 0.43
N GLU A 370 25.40 2.31 1.22
CA GLU A 370 25.28 2.98 2.51
C GLU A 370 25.54 4.48 2.33
N ILE A 371 24.52 5.32 2.51
CA ILE A 371 24.56 6.76 2.22
C ILE A 371 24.23 7.55 3.47
N VAL A 372 25.07 8.54 3.79
CA VAL A 372 24.69 9.63 4.69
C VAL A 372 24.35 10.85 3.85
N SER A 373 23.10 11.30 3.90
CA SER A 373 22.67 12.53 3.23
C SER A 373 22.50 13.68 4.21
N CYS A 374 23.15 14.80 3.92
CA CYS A 374 23.12 16.04 4.68
C CYS A 374 22.30 17.10 3.93
N HIS A 375 21.00 17.18 4.21
CA HIS A 375 20.17 18.28 3.73
C HIS A 375 20.34 19.49 4.66
N LEU A 376 21.06 20.51 4.20
CA LEU A 376 21.40 21.71 4.98
C LEU A 376 20.81 22.94 4.28
N GLY A 377 19.75 23.52 4.84
CA GLY A 377 19.08 24.72 4.30
C GLY A 377 18.37 25.50 5.40
N ILE A 378 17.23 26.12 5.06
CA ILE A 378 16.37 26.83 6.03
C ILE A 378 15.89 25.93 7.19
N GLY A 379 15.77 24.64 6.92
CA GLY A 379 15.79 23.57 7.90
C GLY A 379 16.96 22.63 7.56
N ALA A 380 17.51 21.94 8.56
CA ALA A 380 18.64 21.06 8.35
C ALA A 380 18.39 19.68 8.97
N SER A 381 18.60 18.61 8.19
CA SER A 381 18.53 17.25 8.69
C SER A 381 19.55 16.34 8.01
N LEU A 382 20.05 15.36 8.75
CA LEU A 382 20.80 14.25 8.18
C LEU A 382 19.90 13.01 8.15
N CYS A 383 20.14 12.14 7.17
CA CYS A 383 19.53 10.81 7.09
C CYS A 383 20.62 9.76 6.89
N ALA A 384 20.51 8.64 7.61
CA ALA A 384 21.22 7.41 7.33
C ALA A 384 20.36 6.56 6.39
N ILE A 385 20.88 6.23 5.22
CA ILE A 385 20.18 5.50 4.16
C ILE A 385 20.96 4.22 3.88
N ASP A 386 20.39 3.10 4.26
CA ASP A 386 21.01 1.79 4.17
C ASP A 386 20.27 0.94 3.14
N HIS A 387 20.94 0.60 2.04
CA HIS A 387 20.38 -0.18 0.93
C HIS A 387 19.06 0.42 0.41
N GLY A 388 19.01 1.75 0.29
CA GLY A 388 17.84 2.50 -0.18
C GLY A 388 16.74 2.77 0.86
N ARG A 389 16.92 2.33 2.11
CA ARG A 389 15.95 2.52 3.20
C ARG A 389 16.46 3.57 4.18
N SER A 390 15.61 4.48 4.63
CA SER A 390 15.96 5.34 5.76
C SER A 390 15.98 4.52 7.05
N ILE A 391 17.13 4.45 7.71
CA ILE A 391 17.27 3.71 8.99
C ILE A 391 17.41 4.63 10.20
N ASP A 392 17.79 5.90 9.99
CA ASP A 392 17.80 6.94 11.01
C ASP A 392 17.73 8.35 10.38
N THR A 393 17.26 9.35 11.12
CA THR A 393 17.11 10.74 10.67
C THR A 393 17.12 11.72 11.85
N THR A 394 17.77 12.87 11.68
CA THR A 394 18.08 13.73 12.86
C THR A 394 16.84 14.42 13.40
N MET A 395 15.89 14.74 12.52
CA MET A 395 14.63 15.35 12.94
C MET A 395 13.73 14.32 13.62
N GLY A 396 12.96 14.80 14.58
CA GLY A 396 12.21 14.01 15.54
C GLY A 396 10.75 13.80 15.15
N MET A 397 9.88 13.91 16.16
CA MET A 397 8.44 14.09 16.00
C MET A 397 8.11 15.38 15.25
N THR A 398 8.95 16.41 15.41
CA THR A 398 8.82 17.71 14.76
C THR A 398 10.12 18.08 14.03
N PRO A 399 10.07 19.05 13.10
CA PRO A 399 11.25 19.54 12.39
C PRO A 399 12.24 20.35 13.28
N SER A 400 12.03 20.42 14.59
CA SER A 400 12.84 21.23 15.52
C SER A 400 13.98 20.44 16.18
N ASP A 401 13.87 19.12 16.24
CA ASP A 401 14.90 18.24 16.83
C ASP A 401 16.08 18.01 15.86
N GLY A 402 17.22 17.58 16.40
CA GLY A 402 18.42 17.24 15.65
C GLY A 402 19.45 18.37 15.63
N LEU A 403 19.76 18.85 14.42
CA LEU A 403 20.83 19.83 14.21
C LEU A 403 20.46 21.22 14.72
N ILE A 404 21.47 22.01 15.08
CA ILE A 404 21.34 23.47 15.08
C ILE A 404 20.92 23.89 13.67
N MET A 405 19.92 24.76 13.54
CA MET A 405 19.43 25.24 12.24
C MET A 405 19.56 26.76 12.15
N PRO A 406 19.22 27.40 11.01
CA PRO A 406 19.19 28.87 10.88
C PRO A 406 18.50 29.61 12.04
N SER A 407 17.28 29.19 12.42
CA SER A 407 16.50 29.80 13.51
C SER A 407 15.97 28.82 14.56
N ARG A 408 16.14 27.51 14.35
CA ARG A 408 15.69 26.47 15.28
C ARG A 408 16.80 26.00 16.19
N ALA A 409 16.45 25.66 17.43
CA ALA A 409 17.41 25.27 18.46
C ALA A 409 18.15 23.97 18.14
N GLY A 410 17.49 23.01 17.47
CA GLY A 410 17.97 21.64 17.40
C GLY A 410 17.72 20.88 18.70
N SER A 411 18.41 19.76 18.89
CA SER A 411 18.32 18.99 20.11
C SER A 411 18.82 19.78 21.33
N ILE A 412 17.98 19.85 22.35
CA ILE A 412 18.26 20.46 23.66
C ILE A 412 17.86 19.48 24.76
N ASP A 413 18.46 19.64 25.95
CA ASP A 413 18.02 18.90 27.14
C ASP A 413 16.56 19.29 27.48
N PRO A 414 15.63 18.32 27.58
CA PRO A 414 14.24 18.59 27.98
C PRO A 414 14.11 19.38 29.29
N ALA A 415 15.04 19.22 30.24
CA ALA A 415 15.04 19.96 31.50
C ALA A 415 15.27 21.47 31.32
N VAL A 416 15.92 21.90 30.22
CA VAL A 416 16.06 23.32 29.88
C VAL A 416 14.69 23.95 29.62
N MET A 417 13.78 23.22 28.98
CA MET A 417 12.42 23.72 28.72
C MET A 417 11.65 23.93 30.03
N ILE A 418 11.72 22.96 30.94
CA ILE A 418 11.11 23.06 32.28
C ILE A 418 11.71 24.26 33.03
N HIS A 419 13.03 24.41 33.00
CA HIS A 419 13.72 25.51 33.66
C HIS A 419 13.26 26.88 33.13
N LEU A 420 13.11 27.04 31.82
CA LEU A 420 12.62 28.30 31.21
C LEU A 420 11.16 28.60 31.61
N MET A 421 10.29 27.59 31.69
CA MET A 421 8.93 27.78 32.21
C MET A 421 8.93 28.22 33.67
N GLU A 422 9.71 27.54 34.50
CA GLU A 422 9.66 27.76 35.95
C GLU A 422 10.39 29.04 36.38
N GLN A 423 11.57 29.30 35.84
CA GLN A 423 12.44 30.41 36.27
C GLN A 423 12.22 31.67 35.44
N HIS A 424 11.96 31.52 34.13
CA HIS A 424 11.74 32.66 33.23
C HIS A 424 10.26 32.90 32.91
N LYS A 425 9.36 32.10 33.50
CA LYS A 425 7.89 32.24 33.37
C LYS A 425 7.43 32.26 31.91
N MET A 426 8.16 31.58 31.03
CA MET A 426 7.79 31.50 29.62
C MET A 426 6.56 30.62 29.45
N THR A 427 5.59 31.10 28.66
CA THR A 427 4.43 30.29 28.26
C THR A 427 4.83 29.26 27.20
N PRO A 428 4.04 28.19 26.97
CA PRO A 428 4.26 27.25 25.88
C PRO A 428 4.41 27.93 24.51
N GLU A 429 3.65 28.99 24.24
CA GLU A 429 3.72 29.75 22.98
C GLU A 429 5.03 30.54 22.85
N GLN A 430 5.49 31.16 23.95
CA GLN A 430 6.78 31.85 23.98
C GLN A 430 7.93 30.86 23.79
N LEU A 431 7.87 29.69 24.43
CA LEU A 431 8.84 28.62 24.23
C LEU A 431 8.84 28.09 22.81
N SER A 432 7.66 27.86 22.23
CA SER A 432 7.53 27.43 20.83
C SER A 432 8.17 28.45 19.88
N THR A 433 7.96 29.75 20.13
CA THR A 433 8.60 30.83 19.37
C THR A 433 10.11 30.81 19.54
N LEU A 434 10.60 30.68 20.78
CA LEU A 434 12.02 30.61 21.10
C LEU A 434 12.72 29.48 20.31
N ILE A 435 12.21 28.25 20.40
CA ILE A 435 12.85 27.07 19.81
C ILE A 435 12.74 27.01 18.29
N ASN A 436 11.74 27.66 17.68
CA ASN A 436 11.52 27.60 16.22
C ASN A 436 12.05 28.82 15.45
N SER A 437 12.11 29.99 16.08
CA SER A 437 12.30 31.26 15.35
C SER A 437 13.40 32.18 15.93
N GLU A 438 13.81 31.97 17.17
CA GLU A 438 14.76 32.85 17.88
C GLU A 438 16.03 32.13 18.36
N SER A 439 16.18 30.85 18.02
CA SER A 439 17.32 30.02 18.40
C SER A 439 18.26 29.78 17.20
N GLY A 440 19.07 28.72 17.24
CA GLY A 440 19.89 28.32 16.11
C GLY A 440 21.09 29.24 15.84
N LEU A 441 21.50 29.35 14.58
CA LEU A 441 22.54 30.29 14.14
C LEU A 441 22.19 31.73 14.55
N LYS A 442 20.94 32.13 14.37
CA LYS A 442 20.42 33.45 14.76
C LYS A 442 20.56 33.70 16.27
N GLY A 443 20.11 32.76 17.09
CA GLY A 443 20.19 32.88 18.55
C GLY A 443 21.62 32.93 19.07
N ILE A 444 22.50 32.04 18.57
CA ILE A 444 23.90 31.97 19.02
C ILE A 444 24.68 33.20 18.55
N SER A 445 24.54 33.59 17.29
CA SER A 445 25.27 34.74 16.73
C SER A 445 24.74 36.08 17.24
N GLY A 446 23.41 36.20 17.38
CA GLY A 446 22.71 37.46 17.61
C GLY A 446 22.65 38.35 16.36
N ILE A 447 22.91 37.80 15.17
CA ILE A 447 23.03 38.56 13.91
C ILE A 447 21.93 38.13 12.93
N SER A 448 22.07 36.92 12.38
CA SER A 448 21.32 36.48 11.22
C SER A 448 21.09 34.96 11.27
N ASN A 449 20.08 34.53 10.54
CA ASN A 449 19.82 33.13 10.24
C ASN A 449 20.52 32.68 8.93
N ASP A 450 21.05 33.59 8.13
CA ASP A 450 21.78 33.29 6.89
C ASP A 450 23.22 32.86 7.19
N ILE A 451 23.60 31.66 6.74
CA ILE A 451 24.94 31.11 6.96
C ILE A 451 26.04 31.94 6.31
N HIS A 452 25.78 32.54 5.14
CA HIS A 452 26.80 33.30 4.41
C HIS A 452 27.11 34.63 5.11
N GLU A 453 26.10 35.26 5.69
CA GLU A 453 26.29 36.43 6.55
C GLU A 453 27.07 36.06 7.81
N ILE A 454 26.76 34.92 8.44
CA ILE A 454 27.50 34.41 9.60
C ILE A 454 28.96 34.11 9.25
N GLU A 455 29.24 33.52 8.09
CA GLU A 455 30.60 33.26 7.61
C GLU A 455 31.39 34.55 7.38
N ALA A 456 30.78 35.54 6.72
CA ALA A 456 31.39 36.85 6.50
C ALA A 456 31.74 37.54 7.83
N GLN A 457 30.78 37.58 8.77
CA GLN A 457 31.01 38.18 10.09
C GLN A 457 32.06 37.41 10.91
N ALA A 458 32.12 36.08 10.78
CA ALA A 458 33.15 35.28 11.42
C ALA A 458 34.55 35.59 10.84
N ALA A 459 34.66 35.80 9.53
CA ALA A 459 35.91 36.20 8.86
C ALA A 459 36.37 37.60 9.31
N ASP A 460 35.43 38.51 9.56
CA ASP A 460 35.69 39.85 10.11
C ASP A 460 36.01 39.85 11.62
N GLY A 461 36.08 38.66 12.25
CA GLY A 461 36.47 38.48 13.64
C GLY A 461 35.32 38.54 14.66
N HIS A 462 34.05 38.52 14.22
CA HIS A 462 32.91 38.51 15.14
C HIS A 462 32.84 37.18 15.91
N HIS A 463 33.16 37.25 17.21
CA HIS A 463 33.32 36.06 18.06
C HIS A 463 32.11 35.14 18.08
N ARG A 464 30.89 35.69 18.26
CA ARG A 464 29.66 34.87 18.31
C ARG A 464 29.27 34.30 16.95
N ALA A 465 29.68 34.92 15.84
CA ALA A 465 29.42 34.40 14.50
C ALA A 465 30.31 33.17 14.24
N LEU A 466 31.60 33.28 14.59
CA LEU A 466 32.53 32.16 14.56
C LEU A 466 32.06 30.99 15.45
N LEU A 467 31.56 31.29 16.65
CA LEU A 467 31.01 30.29 17.56
C LEU A 467 29.78 29.59 16.98
N ALA A 468 28.81 30.36 16.44
CA ALA A 468 27.60 29.82 15.83
C ALA A 468 27.94 28.88 14.66
N HIS A 469 28.82 29.32 13.76
CA HIS A 469 29.27 28.53 12.61
C HIS A 469 29.96 27.22 13.05
N LYS A 470 30.90 27.30 14.01
CA LYS A 470 31.58 26.11 14.55
C LYS A 470 30.62 25.15 15.24
N ALA A 471 29.67 25.66 16.02
CA ALA A 471 28.68 24.85 16.72
C ALA A 471 27.79 24.09 15.73
N PHE A 472 27.34 24.75 14.66
CA PHE A 472 26.58 24.13 13.58
C PHE A 472 27.38 23.01 12.88
N CYS A 473 28.58 23.30 12.40
CA CYS A 473 29.42 22.31 11.71
C CYS A 473 29.81 21.13 12.63
N TYR A 474 30.03 21.40 13.91
CA TYR A 474 30.29 20.36 14.90
C TYR A 474 29.11 19.39 15.03
N GLN A 475 27.87 19.89 15.07
CA GLN A 475 26.69 19.03 15.12
C GLN A 475 26.51 18.22 13.84
N VAL A 476 26.75 18.82 12.66
CA VAL A 476 26.74 18.09 11.38
C VAL A 476 27.76 16.94 11.43
N ARG A 477 29.02 17.25 11.75
CA ARG A 477 30.11 16.26 11.85
C ARG A 477 29.80 15.13 12.83
N LYS A 478 29.31 15.48 14.03
CA LYS A 478 28.96 14.50 15.06
C LYS A 478 27.88 13.54 14.57
N ASN A 479 26.85 14.04 13.89
CA ASN A 479 25.77 13.20 13.38
C ASN A 479 26.20 12.35 12.17
N ILE A 480 27.11 12.84 11.31
CA ILE A 480 27.74 11.98 10.28
C ILE A 480 28.39 10.76 10.96
N GLY A 481 29.24 10.99 11.97
CA GLY A 481 29.89 9.89 12.69
C GLY A 481 28.90 8.94 13.40
N ALA A 482 27.80 9.48 13.93
CA ALA A 482 26.74 8.66 14.54
C ALA A 482 26.06 7.75 13.51
N TYR A 483 25.84 8.23 12.28
CA TYR A 483 25.18 7.46 11.23
C TYR A 483 26.08 6.46 10.53
N VAL A 484 27.38 6.77 10.41
CA VAL A 484 28.38 5.75 10.05
C VAL A 484 28.36 4.62 11.08
N ALA A 485 28.27 4.94 12.38
CA ALA A 485 28.16 3.92 13.43
C ALA A 485 26.83 3.15 13.39
N ALA A 486 25.73 3.81 13.02
CA ALA A 486 24.40 3.17 12.92
C ALA A 486 24.31 2.17 11.77
N MET A 487 24.94 2.46 10.63
CA MET A 487 24.97 1.55 9.46
C MET A 487 26.11 0.52 9.55
N GLY A 488 27.18 0.82 10.28
CA GLY A 488 28.39 -0.02 10.32
C GLY A 488 29.39 0.29 9.20
N GLY A 489 29.07 1.26 8.34
CA GLY A 489 29.86 1.67 7.19
C GLY A 489 29.28 2.92 6.52
N ILE A 490 29.91 3.33 5.42
CA ILE A 490 29.44 4.39 4.52
C ILE A 490 30.16 4.25 3.16
N ASP A 491 29.39 4.31 2.09
CA ASP A 491 29.90 4.40 0.71
C ASP A 491 29.91 5.85 0.20
N VAL A 492 28.86 6.61 0.51
CA VAL A 492 28.65 7.96 -0.03
C VAL A 492 28.21 8.95 1.04
N LEU A 493 28.86 10.10 1.09
CA LEU A 493 28.43 11.27 1.88
C LEU A 493 27.90 12.34 0.93
N VAL A 494 26.64 12.72 1.08
CA VAL A 494 25.99 13.71 0.21
C VAL A 494 25.73 15.00 0.97
N PHE A 495 26.09 16.14 0.39
CA PHE A 495 25.65 17.48 0.80
C PHE A 495 24.62 18.02 -0.19
N THR A 496 23.51 18.53 0.33
CA THR A 496 22.43 19.11 -0.47
C THR A 496 21.69 20.18 0.31
N GLY A 497 20.75 20.87 -0.32
CA GLY A 497 20.07 22.03 0.24
C GLY A 497 20.97 23.27 0.18
N ASP A 498 20.36 24.45 0.23
CA ASP A 498 21.04 25.73 -0.06
C ASP A 498 22.40 25.89 0.64
N VAL A 499 22.49 25.61 1.94
CA VAL A 499 23.77 25.66 2.70
C VAL A 499 24.73 24.55 2.26
N GLY A 500 24.24 23.33 2.08
CA GLY A 500 25.07 22.18 1.68
C GLY A 500 25.64 22.35 0.27
N GLU A 501 24.90 22.99 -0.63
CA GLU A 501 25.28 23.26 -2.01
C GLU A 501 26.25 24.44 -2.12
N THR A 502 26.03 25.51 -1.35
CA THR A 502 26.74 26.78 -1.55
C THR A 502 27.90 27.02 -0.57
N SER A 503 27.88 26.47 0.65
CA SER A 503 28.95 26.71 1.63
C SER A 503 30.04 25.64 1.58
N ALA A 504 31.15 25.97 0.92
CA ALA A 504 32.37 25.15 0.96
C ALA A 504 32.95 25.04 2.39
N THR A 505 32.81 26.09 3.20
CA THR A 505 33.34 26.13 4.57
C THR A 505 32.61 25.15 5.48
N VAL A 506 31.27 25.08 5.40
CA VAL A 506 30.46 24.12 6.15
C VAL A 506 30.85 22.70 5.77
N ARG A 507 30.98 22.38 4.47
CA ARG A 507 31.39 21.05 4.01
C ARG A 507 32.77 20.66 4.53
N SER A 508 33.75 21.57 4.48
CA SER A 508 35.10 21.36 5.02
C SER A 508 35.07 21.07 6.51
N LEU A 509 34.42 21.91 7.31
CA LEU A 509 34.35 21.75 8.76
C LEU A 509 33.55 20.51 9.19
N ALA A 510 32.50 20.15 8.44
CA ALA A 510 31.72 18.93 8.66
C ALA A 510 32.55 17.66 8.41
N CYS A 511 33.41 17.64 7.39
CA CYS A 511 34.26 16.49 7.08
C CYS A 511 35.54 16.41 7.91
N GLN A 512 35.94 17.52 8.55
CA GLN A 512 37.21 17.61 9.27
C GLN A 512 37.35 16.53 10.36
N GLY A 513 38.42 15.74 10.28
CA GLY A 513 38.74 14.71 11.28
C GLY A 513 38.04 13.37 11.08
N LEU A 514 37.23 13.21 10.02
CA LEU A 514 36.55 11.95 9.69
C LEU A 514 37.39 11.00 8.81
N GLY A 515 38.67 11.30 8.59
CA GLY A 515 39.55 10.50 7.72
C GLY A 515 39.72 9.04 8.15
N TYR A 516 39.65 8.73 9.45
CA TYR A 516 39.66 7.35 9.96
C TYR A 516 38.40 6.56 9.61
N MET A 517 37.31 7.25 9.23
CA MET A 517 36.08 6.65 8.70
C MET A 517 36.10 6.58 7.16
N GLY A 518 37.25 6.83 6.51
CA GLY A 518 37.37 6.83 5.06
C GLY A 518 36.86 8.09 4.36
N ILE A 519 36.39 9.10 5.10
CA ILE A 519 35.88 10.36 4.54
C ILE A 519 37.05 11.32 4.31
N LYS A 520 37.52 11.43 3.06
CA LYS A 520 38.65 12.30 2.68
C LYS A 520 38.23 13.34 1.65
N LEU A 521 37.94 14.54 2.15
CA LEU A 521 37.59 15.71 1.33
C LEU A 521 38.80 16.24 0.56
N ASP A 522 38.60 16.55 -0.72
CA ASP A 522 39.53 17.34 -1.52
C ASP A 522 39.22 18.83 -1.31
N GLU A 523 40.07 19.49 -0.52
CA GLU A 523 39.92 20.91 -0.15
C GLU A 523 40.07 21.88 -1.33
N GLU A 524 40.68 21.46 -2.44
CA GLU A 524 40.79 22.28 -3.64
C GLU A 524 39.51 22.17 -4.47
N LYS A 525 39.05 20.93 -4.76
CA LYS A 525 37.77 20.68 -5.45
C LYS A 525 36.60 21.33 -4.71
N ASN A 526 36.58 21.23 -3.37
CA ASN A 526 35.52 21.79 -2.55
C ASN A 526 35.47 23.32 -2.57
N ARG A 527 36.62 23.99 -2.46
CA ARG A 527 36.73 25.45 -2.38
C ARG A 527 36.48 26.12 -3.72
N ASN A 528 36.93 25.49 -4.79
CA ASN A 528 36.84 26.01 -6.16
C ASN A 528 35.59 25.50 -6.90
N LEU A 529 34.62 24.93 -6.18
CA LEU A 529 33.38 24.44 -6.75
C LEU A 529 32.59 25.62 -7.33
N ALA A 530 32.65 25.79 -8.65
CA ALA A 530 31.83 26.74 -9.39
C ALA A 530 30.38 26.26 -9.48
N ALA A 531 29.51 27.07 -10.10
CA ALA A 531 28.15 26.62 -10.44
C ALA A 531 28.23 25.31 -11.24
N PHE A 532 27.58 24.28 -10.73
CA PHE A 532 27.53 22.95 -11.31
C PHE A 532 26.11 22.63 -11.79
N GLY A 533 25.96 21.56 -12.57
CA GLY A 533 24.67 21.12 -13.08
C GLY A 533 23.83 20.47 -11.97
N SER A 534 23.84 19.14 -11.92
CA SER A 534 23.07 18.39 -10.92
C SER A 534 23.93 17.84 -9.77
N TYR A 535 25.25 17.68 -9.97
CA TYR A 535 26.15 17.19 -8.94
C TYR A 535 27.61 17.62 -9.14
N ALA A 536 28.42 17.46 -8.10
CA ALA A 536 29.87 17.50 -8.13
C ALA A 536 30.49 16.51 -7.13
N ILE A 537 31.61 15.87 -7.50
CA ILE A 537 32.41 15.02 -6.60
C ILE A 537 33.52 15.87 -5.98
N ILE A 538 33.57 15.91 -4.65
CA ILE A 538 34.53 16.70 -3.87
C ILE A 538 35.42 15.84 -2.96
N SER A 539 35.39 14.51 -3.10
CA SER A 539 36.36 13.62 -2.46
C SER A 539 37.70 13.60 -3.19
N THR A 540 38.74 13.27 -2.43
CA THR A 540 40.04 12.86 -3.00
C THR A 540 39.91 11.55 -3.77
N ASP A 541 40.78 11.33 -4.75
CA ASP A 541 40.72 10.14 -5.62
C ASP A 541 41.01 8.83 -4.85
N ASP A 542 41.71 8.91 -3.71
CA ASP A 542 42.00 7.79 -2.81
C ASP A 542 41.04 7.71 -1.60
N SER A 543 39.94 8.46 -1.61
CA SER A 543 38.89 8.38 -0.59
C SER A 543 38.07 7.10 -0.76
N PRO A 544 38.00 6.21 0.24
CA PRO A 544 37.07 5.07 0.21
C PRO A 544 35.61 5.50 0.10
N VAL A 545 35.27 6.67 0.65
CA VAL A 545 33.92 7.25 0.64
C VAL A 545 33.85 8.32 -0.45
N THR A 546 32.87 8.24 -1.34
CA THR A 546 32.62 9.30 -2.32
C THR A 546 31.90 10.46 -1.64
N ILE A 547 32.39 11.69 -1.78
CA ILE A 547 31.73 12.87 -1.22
C ILE A 547 31.11 13.67 -2.36
N LEU A 548 29.79 13.85 -2.32
CA LEU A 548 29.01 14.51 -3.36
C LEU A 548 28.39 15.80 -2.84
N VAL A 549 28.31 16.79 -3.73
CA VAL A 549 27.37 17.91 -3.63
C VAL A 549 26.31 17.69 -4.70
N ILE A 550 25.03 17.64 -4.32
CA ILE A 550 23.91 17.39 -5.24
C ILE A 550 22.92 18.53 -5.13
N THR A 551 22.53 19.12 -6.28
CA THR A 551 21.47 20.12 -6.35
C THR A 551 20.14 19.46 -6.04
N ASN A 552 19.48 19.90 -4.98
CA ASN A 552 18.19 19.34 -4.58
C ASN A 552 17.09 19.72 -5.59
N ASP A 553 16.29 18.75 -6.02
CA ASP A 553 15.09 18.95 -6.85
C ASP A 553 13.96 18.09 -6.27
N ASP A 554 13.52 18.44 -5.04
CA ASP A 554 12.46 17.70 -4.36
C ASP A 554 11.09 17.91 -5.03
N GLU A 555 10.87 19.04 -5.72
CA GLU A 555 9.71 19.21 -6.59
C GLU A 555 9.67 18.16 -7.71
N ARG A 556 10.82 17.82 -8.33
CA ARG A 556 10.88 16.76 -9.33
C ARG A 556 10.53 15.41 -8.73
N LEU A 557 11.02 15.13 -7.52
CA LEU A 557 10.63 13.89 -6.85
C LEU A 557 9.12 13.87 -6.54
N VAL A 558 8.53 14.99 -6.15
CA VAL A 558 7.07 15.07 -5.92
C VAL A 558 6.30 14.80 -7.21
N ALA A 559 6.73 15.37 -8.35
CA ALA A 559 6.14 15.09 -9.65
C ALA A 559 6.30 13.62 -10.07
N TRP A 560 7.49 13.05 -9.86
CA TRP A 560 7.79 11.65 -10.14
C TRP A 560 6.96 10.68 -9.29
N GLU A 561 6.84 10.95 -7.99
CA GLU A 561 5.99 10.20 -7.06
C GLU A 561 4.51 10.29 -7.45
N ALA A 562 4.05 11.45 -7.93
CA ALA A 562 2.69 11.61 -8.39
C ALA A 562 2.36 10.65 -9.55
N LEU A 563 3.24 10.60 -10.56
CA LEU A 563 3.08 9.69 -11.70
C LEU A 563 3.03 8.21 -11.25
N ARG A 564 4.00 7.79 -10.43
CA ARG A 564 4.05 6.40 -9.94
C ARG A 564 2.86 6.02 -9.07
N ALA A 565 2.41 6.92 -8.20
CA ALA A 565 1.25 6.67 -7.35
C ALA A 565 -0.03 6.51 -8.19
N ILE A 566 -0.17 7.29 -9.25
CA ILE A 566 -1.31 7.17 -10.19
C ILE A 566 -1.24 5.83 -10.94
N GLU A 567 -0.09 5.47 -11.50
CA GLU A 567 0.09 4.19 -12.22
C GLU A 567 -0.20 2.98 -11.31
N ARG A 568 0.40 2.96 -10.11
CA ARG A 568 0.16 1.92 -9.10
C ARG A 568 -1.32 1.83 -8.71
N ASN A 569 -1.98 2.97 -8.50
CA ASN A 569 -3.39 3.00 -8.15
C ASN A 569 -4.27 2.50 -9.31
N GLN A 570 -3.91 2.81 -10.56
CA GLN A 570 -4.61 2.29 -11.72
C GLN A 570 -4.49 0.76 -11.82
N LEU A 571 -3.29 0.21 -11.63
CA LEU A 571 -3.07 -1.25 -11.59
C LEU A 571 -3.89 -1.92 -10.47
N LEU A 572 -3.96 -1.31 -9.28
CA LEU A 572 -4.77 -1.82 -8.17
C LEU A 572 -6.28 -1.79 -8.49
N LEU A 573 -6.76 -0.75 -9.16
CA LEU A 573 -8.16 -0.65 -9.59
C LEU A 573 -8.47 -1.67 -10.69
N GLU A 574 -7.58 -1.87 -11.64
CA GLU A 574 -7.70 -2.89 -12.70
C GLU A 574 -7.70 -4.31 -12.08
N ALA A 575 -6.81 -4.58 -11.13
CA ALA A 575 -6.77 -5.86 -10.41
C ALA A 575 -8.05 -6.11 -9.57
N LYS A 576 -8.62 -5.06 -8.97
CA LYS A 576 -9.91 -5.16 -8.27
C LYS A 576 -11.08 -5.36 -9.23
N ALA A 577 -11.05 -4.72 -10.40
CA ALA A 577 -12.05 -4.92 -11.44
C ALA A 577 -12.02 -6.33 -12.05
N ASP A 578 -10.87 -7.01 -11.96
CA ASP A 578 -10.68 -8.40 -12.39
C ASP A 578 -11.11 -9.44 -11.33
N GLN A 579 -11.58 -9.01 -10.15
CA GLN A 579 -12.24 -9.92 -9.21
C GLN A 579 -13.64 -10.28 -9.73
N PRO A 580 -13.97 -11.58 -9.83
CA PRO A 580 -15.28 -11.97 -10.30
C PRO A 580 -16.38 -11.39 -9.39
N PRO A 581 -17.48 -10.87 -9.96
CA PRO A 581 -18.57 -10.28 -9.18
C PRO A 581 -19.19 -11.32 -8.24
N ALA A 582 -19.89 -10.85 -7.21
CA ALA A 582 -20.64 -11.76 -6.35
C ALA A 582 -21.77 -12.47 -7.13
N ILE A 583 -22.03 -13.73 -6.77
CA ILE A 583 -23.08 -14.57 -7.33
C ILE A 583 -24.32 -14.43 -6.44
N PRO A 584 -25.47 -13.97 -6.96
CA PRO A 584 -26.70 -13.94 -6.18
C PRO A 584 -27.19 -15.37 -5.89
N VAL A 585 -27.55 -15.63 -4.63
CA VAL A 585 -28.10 -16.90 -4.16
C VAL A 585 -29.62 -16.86 -4.24
N GLU A 586 -30.22 -17.89 -4.85
CA GLU A 586 -31.66 -18.08 -4.99
C GLU A 586 -32.11 -19.35 -4.28
N ILE A 587 -32.99 -19.18 -3.29
CA ILE A 587 -33.55 -20.29 -2.55
C ILE A 587 -34.76 -20.83 -3.31
N SER A 588 -34.65 -22.09 -3.73
CA SER A 588 -35.69 -22.77 -4.49
C SER A 588 -36.59 -23.55 -3.53
N ALA A 589 -37.88 -23.22 -3.53
CA ALA A 589 -38.89 -24.02 -2.83
C ALA A 589 -39.15 -25.32 -3.60
N HIS A 590 -39.76 -26.30 -2.92
CA HIS A 590 -40.27 -27.49 -3.59
C HIS A 590 -41.18 -27.11 -4.76
N HIS A 591 -40.99 -27.79 -5.87
CA HIS A 591 -41.74 -27.53 -7.08
C HIS A 591 -41.71 -28.75 -7.98
N LEU A 592 -42.46 -28.69 -9.07
CA LEU A 592 -42.46 -29.74 -10.05
C LEU A 592 -42.57 -29.17 -11.46
N HIS A 593 -42.01 -29.92 -12.39
CA HIS A 593 -42.19 -29.73 -13.82
C HIS A 593 -43.02 -30.89 -14.34
N LEU A 594 -44.09 -30.60 -15.09
CA LEU A 594 -45.00 -31.61 -15.60
C LEU A 594 -44.74 -31.92 -17.08
N SER A 595 -44.98 -33.17 -17.47
CA SER A 595 -45.23 -33.54 -18.86
C SER A 595 -46.62 -33.07 -19.30
N GLN A 596 -46.81 -32.82 -20.59
CA GLN A 596 -48.13 -32.42 -21.09
C GLN A 596 -49.22 -33.47 -20.78
N ALA A 597 -48.87 -34.76 -20.84
CA ALA A 597 -49.80 -35.84 -20.49
C ALA A 597 -50.24 -35.77 -19.02
N ASP A 598 -49.31 -35.45 -18.11
CA ASP A 598 -49.63 -35.31 -16.68
C ASP A 598 -50.39 -34.01 -16.39
N VAL A 599 -50.14 -32.93 -17.13
CA VAL A 599 -50.96 -31.70 -17.05
C VAL A 599 -52.42 -32.05 -17.36
N GLU A 600 -52.67 -32.81 -18.42
CA GLU A 600 -54.03 -33.18 -18.81
C GLU A 600 -54.69 -34.12 -17.80
N ALA A 601 -53.93 -35.06 -17.23
CA ALA A 601 -54.44 -35.96 -16.19
C ALA A 601 -54.81 -35.22 -14.89
N LEU A 602 -54.07 -34.17 -14.54
CA LEU A 602 -54.22 -33.44 -13.27
C LEU A 602 -55.21 -32.28 -13.34
N PHE A 603 -55.31 -31.61 -14.50
CA PHE A 603 -56.08 -30.37 -14.68
C PHE A 603 -57.20 -30.46 -15.74
N GLY A 604 -57.22 -31.51 -16.56
CA GLY A 604 -58.28 -31.78 -17.53
C GLY A 604 -57.77 -31.91 -18.97
N PRO A 605 -58.54 -32.58 -19.86
CA PRO A 605 -58.15 -32.78 -21.25
C PRO A 605 -57.83 -31.46 -21.96
N SER A 606 -56.74 -31.44 -22.73
CA SER A 606 -56.24 -30.27 -23.47
C SER A 606 -55.82 -29.06 -22.62
N HIS A 607 -55.68 -29.20 -21.28
CA HIS A 607 -55.26 -28.10 -20.41
C HIS A 607 -53.82 -27.64 -20.74
N GLN A 608 -53.60 -26.33 -20.71
CA GLN A 608 -52.28 -25.72 -20.87
C GLN A 608 -51.92 -25.00 -19.57
N LEU A 609 -50.64 -25.09 -19.18
CA LEU A 609 -50.17 -24.41 -17.97
C LEU A 609 -50.39 -22.91 -18.07
N THR A 610 -50.92 -22.32 -17.01
CA THR A 610 -51.27 -20.90 -16.96
C THR A 610 -50.11 -20.13 -16.33
N PRO A 611 -49.36 -19.29 -17.08
CA PRO A 611 -48.25 -18.53 -16.52
C PRO A 611 -48.74 -17.50 -15.50
N MET A 612 -48.14 -17.48 -14.30
CA MET A 612 -48.45 -16.54 -13.24
C MET A 612 -47.41 -15.41 -13.16
N HIS A 613 -46.12 -15.76 -13.09
CA HIS A 613 -45.01 -14.80 -13.15
C HIS A 613 -43.74 -15.47 -13.65
N GLU A 614 -42.87 -14.70 -14.31
CA GLU A 614 -41.56 -15.17 -14.77
C GLU A 614 -40.63 -15.46 -13.59
N LEU A 615 -39.78 -16.48 -13.76
CA LEU A 615 -38.69 -16.78 -12.84
C LEU A 615 -37.42 -16.02 -13.25
N SER A 616 -36.41 -16.07 -12.39
CA SER A 616 -35.10 -15.44 -12.63
C SER A 616 -34.41 -15.95 -13.90
N GLN A 617 -34.59 -17.24 -14.22
CA GLN A 617 -34.06 -17.87 -15.41
C GLN A 617 -34.96 -17.59 -16.63
N PRO A 618 -34.42 -17.01 -17.72
CA PRO A 618 -35.18 -16.67 -18.91
C PRO A 618 -35.99 -17.85 -19.48
N GLY A 619 -37.26 -17.60 -19.79
CA GLY A 619 -38.17 -18.58 -20.41
C GLY A 619 -38.80 -19.58 -19.44
N GLN A 620 -38.53 -19.48 -18.13
CA GLN A 620 -39.22 -20.26 -17.10
C GLN A 620 -40.22 -19.39 -16.34
N TYR A 621 -41.33 -19.97 -15.91
CA TYR A 621 -42.39 -19.25 -15.19
C TYR A 621 -43.04 -20.14 -14.14
N ALA A 622 -43.42 -19.54 -13.02
CA ALA A 622 -44.32 -20.19 -12.08
C ALA A 622 -45.74 -20.18 -12.66
N CYS A 623 -46.45 -21.30 -12.51
CA CYS A 623 -47.80 -21.44 -13.03
C CYS A 623 -48.84 -21.23 -11.93
N GLU A 624 -50.09 -20.88 -12.28
CA GLU A 624 -51.19 -20.79 -11.31
C GLU A 624 -51.48 -22.15 -10.66
N GLU A 625 -51.24 -23.21 -11.43
CA GLU A 625 -51.43 -24.61 -11.07
C GLU A 625 -50.59 -25.02 -9.85
N LYS A 626 -51.21 -25.82 -9.00
CA LYS A 626 -50.60 -26.48 -7.85
C LYS A 626 -51.12 -27.91 -7.76
N VAL A 627 -50.28 -28.81 -7.28
CA VAL A 627 -50.62 -30.22 -7.08
C VAL A 627 -50.32 -30.64 -5.65
N HIS A 628 -50.95 -31.70 -5.19
CA HIS A 628 -50.54 -32.39 -3.97
C HIS A 628 -49.60 -33.54 -4.34
N LEU A 629 -48.47 -33.63 -3.63
CA LEU A 629 -47.57 -34.78 -3.68
C LEU A 629 -48.03 -35.77 -2.62
N VAL A 630 -48.27 -37.02 -3.00
CA VAL A 630 -48.72 -38.10 -2.12
C VAL A 630 -47.74 -39.26 -2.22
N GLY A 631 -47.04 -39.52 -1.12
CA GLY A 631 -46.13 -40.65 -0.97
C GLY A 631 -46.66 -41.69 0.02
N PRO A 632 -45.96 -42.81 0.20
CA PRO A 632 -46.41 -43.93 1.05
C PRO A 632 -46.71 -43.58 2.51
N LYS A 633 -46.08 -42.53 3.06
CA LYS A 633 -46.24 -42.13 4.47
C LYS A 633 -47.11 -40.90 4.69
N GLY A 634 -47.34 -40.09 3.64
CA GLY A 634 -48.00 -38.80 3.84
C GLY A 634 -48.03 -37.94 2.58
N ARG A 635 -48.45 -36.69 2.78
CA ARG A 635 -48.71 -35.76 1.68
C ARG A 635 -48.07 -34.38 1.88
N ILE A 636 -47.71 -33.74 0.79
CA ILE A 636 -47.33 -32.32 0.72
C ILE A 636 -48.33 -31.62 -0.18
N ALA A 637 -49.05 -30.66 0.37
CA ALA A 637 -50.13 -30.01 -0.35
C ALA A 637 -49.65 -28.77 -1.09
N ASN A 638 -50.27 -28.47 -2.24
CA ASN A 638 -50.16 -27.19 -2.93
C ASN A 638 -48.74 -26.87 -3.45
N VAL A 639 -48.03 -27.89 -3.94
CA VAL A 639 -46.72 -27.75 -4.56
C VAL A 639 -46.86 -27.08 -5.92
N ARG A 640 -46.05 -26.06 -6.17
CA ARG A 640 -46.13 -25.19 -7.34
C ARG A 640 -45.64 -25.89 -8.60
N VAL A 641 -46.40 -25.79 -9.68
CA VAL A 641 -45.95 -26.22 -11.02
C VAL A 641 -45.14 -25.11 -11.68
N LEU A 642 -44.01 -25.46 -12.30
CA LEU A 642 -43.18 -24.56 -13.10
C LEU A 642 -43.23 -24.95 -14.58
N GLY A 643 -43.45 -23.94 -15.42
CA GLY A 643 -43.48 -24.07 -16.87
C GLY A 643 -42.16 -23.63 -17.52
N PRO A 644 -41.95 -24.00 -18.81
CA PRO A 644 -42.86 -24.77 -19.67
C PRO A 644 -42.91 -26.26 -19.30
N THR A 645 -43.84 -27.00 -19.92
CA THR A 645 -43.91 -28.46 -19.78
C THR A 645 -42.61 -29.12 -20.24
N ARG A 646 -42.24 -30.22 -19.59
CA ARG A 646 -41.06 -31.02 -19.92
C ARG A 646 -41.46 -32.31 -20.62
N LYS A 647 -40.48 -33.07 -21.13
CA LYS A 647 -40.72 -34.39 -21.74
C LYS A 647 -41.20 -35.42 -20.72
N GLU A 648 -40.67 -35.34 -19.50
CA GLU A 648 -41.01 -36.20 -18.37
C GLU A 648 -41.30 -35.34 -17.15
N THR A 649 -42.19 -35.82 -16.28
CA THR A 649 -42.51 -35.16 -15.03
C THR A 649 -41.39 -35.33 -14.02
N GLN A 650 -41.03 -34.24 -13.34
CA GLN A 650 -39.99 -34.20 -12.33
C GLN A 650 -40.48 -33.43 -11.11
N VAL A 651 -40.23 -33.96 -9.93
CA VAL A 651 -40.58 -33.36 -8.64
C VAL A 651 -39.30 -33.09 -7.87
N GLU A 652 -39.08 -31.84 -7.49
CA GLU A 652 -37.96 -31.42 -6.65
C GLU A 652 -38.48 -31.16 -5.23
N ILE A 653 -37.97 -31.92 -4.25
CA ILE A 653 -38.32 -31.78 -2.84
C ILE A 653 -37.08 -31.52 -1.99
N ALA A 654 -37.27 -30.91 -0.81
CA ALA A 654 -36.20 -30.75 0.16
C ALA A 654 -35.88 -32.08 0.88
N MET A 655 -34.68 -32.21 1.44
CA MET A 655 -34.24 -33.45 2.11
C MET A 655 -35.12 -33.83 3.30
N THR A 656 -35.67 -32.87 4.04
CA THR A 656 -36.58 -33.11 5.16
C THR A 656 -37.94 -33.67 4.72
N GLU A 657 -38.36 -33.38 3.49
CA GLU A 657 -39.67 -33.75 2.94
C GLU A 657 -39.77 -35.22 2.56
N GLN A 658 -38.62 -35.86 2.32
CA GLN A 658 -38.52 -37.28 2.03
C GLN A 658 -39.13 -38.13 3.16
N PHE A 659 -38.95 -37.71 4.42
CA PHE A 659 -39.50 -38.41 5.58
C PHE A 659 -41.02 -38.32 5.67
N LYS A 660 -41.57 -37.17 5.26
CA LYS A 660 -43.00 -36.89 5.28
C LYS A 660 -43.74 -37.64 4.17
N LEU A 661 -43.16 -37.69 2.97
CA LEU A 661 -43.71 -38.44 1.86
C LEU A 661 -43.44 -39.95 2.00
N GLY A 662 -42.35 -40.35 2.65
CA GLY A 662 -41.95 -41.75 2.76
C GLY A 662 -41.28 -42.27 1.50
N VAL A 663 -40.59 -41.40 0.78
CA VAL A 663 -39.77 -41.72 -0.42
C VAL A 663 -38.31 -41.36 -0.13
N GLN A 664 -37.37 -42.00 -0.81
CA GLN A 664 -35.93 -41.76 -0.62
C GLN A 664 -35.30 -41.28 -1.94
N PRO A 665 -35.47 -39.99 -2.30
CA PRO A 665 -34.94 -39.46 -3.54
C PRO A 665 -33.42 -39.25 -3.43
N PRO A 666 -32.66 -39.49 -4.51
CA PRO A 666 -31.24 -39.14 -4.56
C PRO A 666 -31.04 -37.63 -4.80
N ILE A 667 -29.86 -37.12 -4.43
CA ILE A 667 -29.39 -35.79 -4.84
C ILE A 667 -28.95 -35.86 -6.31
N ARG A 668 -29.57 -35.06 -7.18
CA ARG A 668 -29.38 -35.10 -8.63
C ARG A 668 -29.47 -33.73 -9.28
N GLN A 669 -28.84 -33.60 -10.44
CA GLN A 669 -29.06 -32.45 -11.31
C GLN A 669 -30.47 -32.52 -11.90
N SER A 670 -31.12 -31.36 -12.04
CA SER A 670 -32.44 -31.26 -12.69
C SER A 670 -32.38 -31.84 -14.11
N GLY A 671 -33.22 -32.84 -14.39
CA GLY A 671 -33.23 -33.61 -15.63
C GLY A 671 -32.62 -35.02 -15.54
N ASP A 672 -31.84 -35.35 -14.50
CA ASP A 672 -31.36 -36.71 -14.26
C ASP A 672 -32.37 -37.53 -13.44
N LEU A 673 -33.27 -38.22 -14.15
CA LEU A 673 -34.35 -39.00 -13.54
C LEU A 673 -34.02 -40.48 -13.38
N ALA A 674 -32.81 -40.92 -13.74
CA ALA A 674 -32.46 -42.34 -13.75
C ALA A 674 -32.38 -42.92 -12.32
N GLY A 675 -33.12 -44.01 -12.09
CA GLY A 675 -33.14 -44.69 -10.78
C GLY A 675 -33.78 -43.86 -9.65
N THR A 676 -34.53 -42.81 -9.98
CA THR A 676 -35.24 -41.99 -9.00
C THR A 676 -36.59 -42.61 -8.62
N PRO A 677 -37.07 -42.44 -7.38
CA PRO A 677 -38.37 -42.94 -6.97
C PRO A 677 -39.51 -42.14 -7.62
N GLY A 678 -40.68 -42.77 -7.69
CA GLY A 678 -41.94 -42.16 -8.08
C GLY A 678 -42.83 -41.76 -6.88
N LEU A 679 -43.94 -41.10 -7.16
CA LEU A 679 -45.00 -40.79 -6.20
C LEU A 679 -46.34 -40.52 -6.91
N THR A 680 -47.41 -40.32 -6.16
CA THR A 680 -48.71 -39.94 -6.72
C THR A 680 -48.87 -38.42 -6.70
N LEU A 681 -49.30 -37.85 -7.83
CA LEU A 681 -49.67 -36.45 -7.97
C LEU A 681 -51.19 -36.33 -7.99
N GLU A 682 -51.74 -35.42 -7.18
CA GLU A 682 -53.18 -35.13 -7.17
C GLU A 682 -53.43 -33.67 -7.56
N GLY A 683 -54.27 -33.48 -8.57
CA GLY A 683 -54.72 -32.19 -9.06
C GLY A 683 -56.24 -32.03 -8.90
N PRO A 684 -56.79 -30.86 -9.26
CA PRO A 684 -58.22 -30.58 -9.11
C PRO A 684 -59.12 -31.43 -10.02
N TYR A 685 -58.61 -31.91 -11.16
CA TYR A 685 -59.36 -32.73 -12.11
C TYR A 685 -59.20 -34.23 -11.84
N GLY A 686 -58.00 -34.67 -11.44
CA GLY A 686 -57.68 -36.08 -11.28
C GLY A 686 -56.35 -36.30 -10.58
N SER A 687 -55.89 -37.56 -10.61
CA SER A 687 -54.59 -37.96 -10.06
C SER A 687 -53.82 -38.79 -11.09
N THR A 688 -52.49 -38.74 -11.02
CA THR A 688 -51.58 -39.54 -11.84
C THR A 688 -50.46 -40.10 -10.98
N GLN A 689 -49.99 -41.30 -11.29
CA GLN A 689 -48.86 -41.91 -10.59
C GLN A 689 -47.63 -41.86 -11.50
N ILE A 690 -46.57 -41.19 -11.03
CA ILE A 690 -45.28 -41.20 -11.72
C ILE A 690 -44.45 -42.37 -11.19
N GLU A 691 -43.85 -43.17 -12.07
CA GLU A 691 -43.02 -44.32 -11.69
C GLU A 691 -41.61 -43.91 -11.23
N ARG A 692 -41.13 -42.76 -11.71
CA ARG A 692 -39.85 -42.13 -11.41
C ARG A 692 -39.97 -40.62 -11.51
N GLY A 693 -38.98 -39.88 -11.02
CA GLY A 693 -38.84 -38.44 -11.24
C GLY A 693 -38.74 -37.59 -9.99
N VAL A 694 -38.72 -38.17 -8.79
CA VAL A 694 -38.57 -37.44 -7.52
C VAL A 694 -37.09 -37.32 -7.15
N ILE A 695 -36.60 -36.09 -6.99
CA ILE A 695 -35.20 -35.80 -6.66
C ILE A 695 -35.09 -34.77 -5.52
N CYS A 696 -33.94 -34.76 -4.85
CA CYS A 696 -33.44 -33.55 -4.18
C CYS A 696 -32.49 -32.83 -5.15
N ALA A 697 -32.73 -31.55 -5.39
CA ALA A 697 -31.93 -30.80 -6.35
C ALA A 697 -30.49 -30.63 -5.86
N GLN A 698 -29.53 -30.97 -6.72
CA GLN A 698 -28.13 -30.65 -6.46
C GLN A 698 -27.92 -29.14 -6.59
N ARG A 699 -27.34 -28.52 -5.57
CA ARG A 699 -26.93 -27.11 -5.60
C ARG A 699 -26.02 -26.82 -6.79
N HIS A 700 -26.30 -25.74 -7.49
CA HIS A 700 -25.62 -25.40 -8.74
C HIS A 700 -25.63 -23.90 -9.01
N ILE A 701 -24.71 -23.44 -9.86
CA ILE A 701 -24.67 -22.07 -10.37
C ILE A 701 -25.03 -22.10 -11.84
N HIS A 702 -26.03 -21.33 -12.22
CA HIS A 702 -26.31 -21.00 -13.61
C HIS A 702 -25.36 -19.89 -14.06
N MET A 703 -24.67 -20.08 -15.19
CA MET A 703 -23.76 -19.11 -15.78
C MET A 703 -24.00 -18.99 -17.29
N SER A 704 -23.90 -17.77 -17.83
CA SER A 704 -23.65 -17.60 -19.25
C SER A 704 -22.19 -17.97 -19.59
N PRO A 705 -21.83 -18.21 -20.87
CA PRO A 705 -20.44 -18.40 -21.26
C PRO A 705 -19.52 -17.23 -20.87
N GLU A 706 -20.06 -16.00 -20.85
CA GLU A 706 -19.34 -14.80 -20.42
C GLU A 706 -19.09 -14.82 -18.91
N ASP A 707 -20.09 -15.20 -18.11
CA ASP A 707 -19.92 -15.38 -16.66
C ASP A 707 -18.87 -16.45 -16.39
N ALA A 708 -18.98 -17.62 -17.01
CA ALA A 708 -18.02 -18.71 -16.81
C ALA A 708 -16.57 -18.27 -17.12
N LEU A 709 -16.37 -17.45 -18.16
CA LEU A 709 -15.07 -16.86 -18.48
C LEU A 709 -14.61 -15.90 -17.37
N ARG A 710 -15.48 -14.99 -16.91
CA ARG A 710 -15.18 -14.04 -15.81
C ARG A 710 -14.80 -14.75 -14.52
N PHE A 711 -15.50 -15.82 -14.17
CA PHE A 711 -15.23 -16.65 -12.99
C PHE A 711 -14.11 -17.68 -13.21
N ARG A 712 -13.55 -17.77 -14.42
CA ARG A 712 -12.49 -18.73 -14.81
C ARG A 712 -12.87 -20.20 -14.55
N VAL A 713 -14.16 -20.53 -14.70
CA VAL A 713 -14.72 -21.88 -14.54
C VAL A 713 -15.25 -22.39 -15.88
N ARG A 714 -15.54 -23.69 -15.97
CA ARG A 714 -16.16 -24.31 -17.14
C ARG A 714 -17.40 -25.09 -16.72
N ASP A 715 -18.23 -25.43 -17.70
CA ASP A 715 -19.37 -26.30 -17.50
C ASP A 715 -18.97 -27.60 -16.79
N ASN A 716 -19.81 -28.03 -15.84
CA ASN A 716 -19.62 -29.19 -14.96
C ASN A 716 -18.43 -29.12 -13.98
N TYR A 717 -17.76 -27.97 -13.85
CA TYR A 717 -16.84 -27.78 -12.72
C TYR A 717 -17.62 -27.81 -11.41
N VAL A 718 -16.99 -28.33 -10.36
CA VAL A 718 -17.55 -28.31 -9.01
C VAL A 718 -16.73 -27.32 -8.20
N VAL A 719 -17.41 -26.36 -7.57
CA VAL A 719 -16.78 -25.26 -6.83
C VAL A 719 -17.27 -25.22 -5.40
N ARG A 720 -16.51 -24.54 -4.55
CA ARG A 720 -16.94 -24.14 -3.23
C ARG A 720 -17.34 -22.67 -3.27
N VAL A 721 -18.50 -22.35 -2.69
CA VAL A 721 -19.04 -21.00 -2.66
C VAL A 721 -19.14 -20.53 -1.22
N ARG A 722 -18.38 -19.50 -0.88
CA ARG A 722 -18.45 -18.80 0.40
C ARG A 722 -19.58 -17.79 0.36
N VAL A 723 -20.44 -17.81 1.36
CA VAL A 723 -21.56 -16.88 1.50
C VAL A 723 -21.40 -16.13 2.81
N GLU A 724 -21.39 -14.80 2.73
CA GLU A 724 -21.22 -13.91 3.87
C GLU A 724 -22.56 -13.64 4.55
N GLY A 725 -22.60 -13.66 5.89
CA GLY A 725 -23.80 -13.46 6.70
C GLY A 725 -23.51 -13.48 8.20
N GLU A 726 -24.54 -13.48 9.06
CA GLU A 726 -24.37 -13.61 10.53
C GLU A 726 -23.61 -14.89 10.93
N ARG A 727 -23.65 -15.91 10.07
CA ARG A 727 -22.76 -17.06 10.09
C ARG A 727 -22.18 -17.24 8.70
N GLU A 728 -20.88 -17.07 8.59
CA GLU A 728 -20.16 -17.37 7.36
C GLU A 728 -20.20 -18.88 7.08
N LEU A 729 -20.53 -19.25 5.85
CA LEU A 729 -20.73 -20.63 5.43
C LEU A 729 -20.11 -20.86 4.05
N ILE A 730 -19.53 -22.05 3.86
CA ILE A 730 -18.98 -22.49 2.58
C ILE A 730 -19.81 -23.68 2.08
N PHE A 731 -20.54 -23.49 0.99
CA PHE A 731 -21.20 -24.57 0.28
C PHE A 731 -20.19 -25.31 -0.58
N GLY A 732 -19.95 -26.60 -0.29
CA GLY A 732 -19.19 -27.50 -1.18
C GLY A 732 -20.06 -28.03 -2.31
N ASP A 733 -19.49 -28.85 -3.19
CA ASP A 733 -20.23 -29.61 -4.21
C ASP A 733 -21.17 -28.80 -5.12
N VAL A 734 -20.90 -27.51 -5.33
CA VAL A 734 -21.74 -26.63 -6.15
C VAL A 734 -21.35 -26.79 -7.61
N VAL A 735 -22.26 -27.31 -8.42
CA VAL A 735 -21.98 -27.57 -9.85
C VAL A 735 -22.16 -26.31 -10.67
N VAL A 736 -21.18 -25.96 -11.52
CA VAL A 736 -21.30 -24.90 -12.52
C VAL A 736 -22.02 -25.43 -13.75
N ARG A 737 -23.08 -24.77 -14.17
CA ARG A 737 -23.84 -25.07 -15.38
C ARG A 737 -23.78 -23.87 -16.32
N VAL A 738 -23.21 -24.07 -17.51
CA VAL A 738 -22.99 -23.00 -18.49
C VAL A 738 -23.96 -23.16 -19.65
N ASN A 739 -24.80 -22.15 -19.88
CA ASN A 739 -25.69 -22.10 -21.03
C ASN A 739 -25.91 -20.63 -21.45
N PRO A 740 -25.92 -20.31 -22.75
CA PRO A 740 -26.18 -18.94 -23.23
C PRO A 740 -27.49 -18.33 -22.74
N ALA A 741 -28.49 -19.14 -22.39
CA ALA A 741 -29.79 -18.69 -21.89
C ALA A 741 -29.83 -18.47 -20.37
N PHE A 742 -28.77 -18.81 -19.64
CA PHE A 742 -28.76 -18.70 -18.18
C PHE A 742 -28.44 -17.28 -17.71
N ARG A 743 -29.09 -16.89 -16.62
CA ARG A 743 -28.75 -15.71 -15.82
C ARG A 743 -27.94 -16.17 -14.60
N LEU A 744 -26.91 -15.41 -14.25
CA LEU A 744 -26.05 -15.71 -13.11
C LEU A 744 -26.86 -15.83 -11.80
N ALA A 745 -26.93 -17.03 -11.24
CA ALA A 745 -27.54 -17.30 -9.95
C ALA A 745 -27.08 -18.66 -9.38
N MET A 746 -26.81 -18.71 -8.08
CA MET A 746 -26.60 -19.96 -7.35
C MET A 746 -27.92 -20.44 -6.77
N HIS A 747 -28.36 -21.64 -7.13
CA HIS A 747 -29.56 -22.26 -6.62
C HIS A 747 -29.24 -23.21 -5.47
N ILE A 748 -29.92 -23.01 -4.35
CA ILE A 748 -29.92 -23.88 -3.17
C ILE A 748 -31.35 -24.25 -2.77
N ASP A 749 -31.53 -25.30 -1.98
CA ASP A 749 -32.85 -25.68 -1.49
C ASP A 749 -33.27 -24.92 -0.22
N THR A 750 -34.52 -25.13 0.20
CA THR A 750 -35.09 -24.46 1.39
C THR A 750 -34.46 -24.93 2.70
N ASP A 751 -34.04 -26.20 2.82
CA ASP A 751 -33.36 -26.70 4.01
C ASP A 751 -31.98 -26.06 4.15
N GLU A 752 -31.25 -25.94 3.03
CA GLU A 752 -29.94 -25.27 2.94
C GLU A 752 -30.04 -23.78 3.25
N GLY A 753 -31.04 -23.09 2.69
CA GLY A 753 -31.31 -21.68 2.99
C GLY A 753 -31.62 -21.44 4.47
N ASN A 754 -32.48 -22.28 5.07
CA ASN A 754 -32.82 -22.19 6.49
C ASN A 754 -31.65 -22.52 7.40
N ALA A 755 -30.89 -23.58 7.09
CA ALA A 755 -29.71 -23.98 7.86
C ALA A 755 -28.65 -22.87 7.87
N GLY A 756 -28.52 -22.13 6.76
CA GLY A 756 -27.60 -21.01 6.64
C GLY A 756 -28.15 -19.64 7.05
N ASN A 757 -29.41 -19.55 7.48
CA ASN A 757 -30.10 -18.28 7.73
C ASN A 757 -30.01 -17.30 6.53
N LEU A 758 -30.09 -17.83 5.31
CA LEU A 758 -29.93 -17.08 4.06
C LEU A 758 -31.28 -16.61 3.52
N LYS A 759 -31.25 -15.58 2.66
CA LYS A 759 -32.42 -15.09 1.94
C LYS A 759 -32.10 -15.03 0.45
N THR A 760 -33.10 -15.16 -0.41
CA THR A 760 -32.92 -14.92 -1.85
C THR A 760 -32.34 -13.52 -2.07
N GLY A 761 -31.25 -13.44 -2.84
CA GLY A 761 -30.47 -12.22 -3.07
C GLY A 761 -29.22 -12.10 -2.19
N THR A 762 -28.98 -13.00 -1.24
CA THR A 762 -27.68 -13.06 -0.54
C THR A 762 -26.55 -13.30 -1.55
N LEU A 763 -25.38 -12.71 -1.30
CA LEU A 763 -24.24 -12.72 -2.21
C LEU A 763 -23.25 -13.85 -1.85
N GLY A 764 -22.85 -14.64 -2.84
CA GLY A 764 -21.84 -15.70 -2.72
C GLY A 764 -20.61 -15.45 -3.59
N TYR A 765 -19.47 -16.02 -3.19
CA TYR A 765 -18.17 -15.88 -3.84
C TYR A 765 -17.56 -17.25 -4.07
N ILE A 766 -17.05 -17.53 -5.27
CA ILE A 766 -16.32 -18.78 -5.53
C ILE A 766 -14.99 -18.72 -4.77
N GLU A 767 -14.85 -19.59 -3.78
CA GLU A 767 -13.67 -19.68 -2.93
C GLU A 767 -12.58 -20.53 -3.60
N GLU A 768 -12.96 -21.71 -4.10
CA GLU A 768 -12.06 -22.62 -4.81
C GLU A 768 -12.78 -23.54 -5.80
N ILE A 769 -12.04 -24.08 -6.77
CA ILE A 769 -12.51 -25.16 -7.65
C ILE A 769 -12.23 -26.49 -6.94
N GLN A 770 -13.29 -27.15 -6.48
CA GLN A 770 -13.22 -28.44 -5.78
C GLN A 770 -12.86 -29.58 -6.73
N SER A 771 -13.44 -29.60 -7.94
CA SER A 771 -13.05 -30.53 -9.00
C SER A 771 -13.31 -29.97 -10.39
N ARG A 772 -12.49 -30.40 -11.35
CA ARG A 772 -12.62 -30.06 -12.78
C ARG A 772 -13.24 -31.24 -13.52
N ALA A 773 -14.11 -30.95 -14.47
CA ALA A 773 -14.73 -31.94 -15.35
C ALA A 773 -13.72 -32.56 -16.33
#